data_AF-C6XTF5-F1
#
_entry.id   AF-C6XTF5-F1
#
_cell.length_a   1.000
_cell.length_b   1.000
_cell.length_c   1.000
_cell.angle_alpha   90.00
_cell.angle_beta   90.00
_cell.angle_gamma   90.00
#
_symmetry.space_group_name_H-M   'P 1'
#
loop_
_entity.id
_entity.type
_entity.pdbx_description
1 polymer ?
#
loop_
_entity_poly.entity_id
_entity_poly.type
_entity_poly.pdbx_seq_one_letter_code
_entity_poly.pdbx_strand_id
1 'polypeptide(L)'
;MNNTSISDKKLAEIQKILEISPMGAFQADTVGNCLFLNRQWENISGLSVEESLGKGWMSIVYEDDIVLINNLLKDVMAEGKEIFDFVYRIHHPSEGLRQLKVNAKFIFDDYGVISYYIGFLEDITDRTQSELAFQEIKQNLERSNLILDVSQELSTTGGWEFNLLTGEVFWTKQVYEINGVDEQTFVPTFEGVLSRYEEGYAQIMEQQVKEAIEKQIPYDLELRLCTPAGVRKWVRAVGTPIVADNKVVVLRGAITDITQKKEIELELLRAKDIAEHSAKAKTDFLSVMSHEIRTPLNGIIGIANLLKLKHTMDQEEYVRSLIFSADHLLQLINDILDLTKIESDKLELVLAEVNIFELVRNIKNQFKSLAEAKGIVVKSFIDDDIPQRLIADPVRLGQILNNLISNAIKFTESGAVTITLSLVALTANKANVHFSVKDTGMGIPEELHETIFESFKQVQQDVHRKHTGTGLGLAITQKLVELHDGRILLKSTAGQGTEFYFELNFDLATDENSPGTFRPGPEITVYEGRLKGLRILFVEDNPINVMVAKNQLEYFGSVPDCAYNGKEALALLNDNQYDVALLDLHMPEIDGYALADLIQQQYPGIHIVIFTADIMTEVKLKLAKMHIFDILNKPFSPERMFEVLYNVAKNRGVLI
;
A
#
# COMPACT_ATOMS: atom_id res chain seq x y z
N MET A 1 -9.64 33.34 110.35
CA MET A 1 -10.14 34.01 109.14
C MET A 1 -9.03 34.22 108.08
N ASN A 2 -8.09 33.27 107.86
CA ASN A 2 -7.02 33.42 106.85
C ASN A 2 -6.97 32.30 105.77
N ASN A 3 -7.83 31.26 105.83
CA ASN A 3 -7.82 30.18 104.84
C ASN A 3 -8.68 30.46 103.58
N THR A 4 -9.67 31.36 103.66
CA THR A 4 -10.53 31.70 102.51
C THR A 4 -9.76 32.53 101.46
N SER A 5 -8.91 33.47 101.90
CA SER A 5 -8.14 34.36 101.02
C SER A 5 -7.08 33.66 100.15
N ILE A 6 -6.56 32.51 100.58
CA ILE A 6 -5.54 31.74 99.83
C ILE A 6 -6.22 30.84 98.79
N SER A 7 -7.42 30.34 99.09
CA SER A 7 -8.23 29.53 98.18
C SER A 7 -8.72 30.35 96.99
N ASP A 8 -9.26 31.54 97.23
CA ASP A 8 -9.79 32.42 96.17
C ASP A 8 -8.68 32.92 95.24
N LYS A 9 -7.48 33.17 95.77
CA LYS A 9 -6.30 33.58 94.97
C LYS A 9 -5.80 32.46 94.06
N LYS A 10 -5.73 31.22 94.56
CA LYS A 10 -5.37 30.04 93.76
C LYS A 10 -6.42 29.73 92.69
N LEU A 11 -7.70 29.89 93.01
CA LEU A 11 -8.78 29.71 92.05
C LEU A 11 -8.68 30.74 90.90
N ALA A 12 -8.41 32.01 91.23
CA ALA A 12 -8.19 33.06 90.24
C ALA A 12 -6.93 32.85 89.39
N GLU A 13 -5.86 32.28 89.94
CA GLU A 13 -4.66 31.90 89.17
C GLU A 13 -4.93 30.72 88.22
N ILE A 14 -5.66 29.70 88.66
CA ILE A 14 -6.05 28.56 87.81
C ILE A 14 -6.97 29.03 86.66
N GLN A 15 -7.92 29.93 86.94
CA GLN A 15 -8.77 30.51 85.89
C GLN A 15 -7.95 31.28 84.85
N LYS A 16 -6.97 32.08 85.28
CA LYS A 16 -6.04 32.77 84.35
C LYS A 16 -5.21 31.81 83.52
N ILE A 17 -4.76 30.68 84.10
CA ILE A 17 -4.02 29.64 83.36
C ILE A 17 -4.92 28.98 82.31
N LEU A 18 -6.18 28.70 82.64
CA LEU A 18 -7.15 28.14 81.69
C LEU A 18 -7.51 29.13 80.57
N GLU A 19 -7.49 30.45 80.82
CA GLU A 19 -7.74 31.48 79.82
C GLU A 19 -6.63 31.63 78.77
N ILE A 20 -5.37 31.35 79.13
CA ILE A 20 -4.23 31.41 78.20
C ILE A 20 -3.94 30.07 77.52
N SER A 21 -4.70 29.02 77.83
CA SER A 21 -4.54 27.70 77.23
C SER A 21 -4.90 27.73 75.73
N PRO A 22 -4.10 27.14 74.83
CA PRO A 22 -4.45 27.00 73.43
C PRO A 22 -5.56 25.96 73.18
N MET A 23 -5.97 25.23 74.22
CA MET A 23 -7.05 24.24 74.17
C MET A 23 -8.35 24.79 74.79
N GLY A 24 -9.49 24.34 74.26
CA GLY A 24 -10.81 24.61 74.84
C GLY A 24 -11.01 23.79 76.11
N ALA A 25 -10.95 24.41 77.28
CA ALA A 25 -11.17 23.75 78.55
C ALA A 25 -12.66 23.77 78.91
N PHE A 26 -13.19 22.66 79.40
CA PHE A 26 -14.59 22.56 79.79
C PHE A 26 -14.80 21.72 81.05
N GLN A 27 -15.93 21.97 81.72
CA GLN A 27 -16.51 21.12 82.76
C GLN A 27 -17.94 20.79 82.37
N ALA A 28 -18.34 19.53 82.47
CA ALA A 28 -19.71 19.10 82.16
C ALA A 28 -20.23 18.09 83.19
N ASP A 29 -21.54 18.10 83.43
CA ASP A 29 -22.19 17.09 84.28
C ASP A 29 -22.27 15.72 83.62
N THR A 30 -22.74 14.70 84.34
CA THR A 30 -22.83 13.31 83.84
C THR A 30 -23.79 13.10 82.67
N VAL A 31 -24.59 14.11 82.30
CA VAL A 31 -25.53 14.06 81.16
C VAL A 31 -25.03 14.93 80.00
N GLY A 32 -23.82 15.49 80.12
CA GLY A 32 -23.16 16.28 79.09
C GLY A 32 -23.57 17.76 79.05
N ASN A 33 -24.16 18.29 80.12
CA ASN A 33 -24.42 19.72 80.23
C ASN A 33 -23.12 20.46 80.61
N CYS A 34 -22.64 21.35 79.75
CA CYS A 34 -21.47 22.18 80.02
C CYS A 34 -21.77 23.21 81.12
N LEU A 35 -21.02 23.13 82.22
CA LEU A 35 -21.10 23.99 83.40
C LEU A 35 -20.06 25.11 83.37
N PHE A 36 -18.92 24.88 82.69
CA PHE A 36 -17.85 25.86 82.52
C PHE A 36 -17.18 25.64 81.16
N LEU A 37 -16.82 26.74 80.50
CA LEU A 37 -16.05 26.77 79.26
C LEU A 37 -15.07 27.94 79.33
N ASN A 38 -13.84 27.75 78.87
CA ASN A 38 -12.89 28.86 78.71
C ASN A 38 -13.12 29.59 77.38
N ARG A 39 -12.48 30.76 77.22
CA ARG A 39 -12.59 31.56 75.99
C ARG A 39 -12.08 30.83 74.74
N GLN A 40 -11.13 29.91 74.89
CA GLN A 40 -10.60 29.17 73.76
C GLN A 40 -11.60 28.16 73.18
N TRP A 41 -12.57 27.71 73.97
CA TRP A 41 -13.70 26.93 73.47
C TRP A 41 -14.47 27.68 72.38
N GLU A 42 -14.75 28.97 72.60
CA GLU A 42 -15.46 29.82 71.65
C GLU A 42 -14.67 29.99 70.35
N ASN A 43 -13.34 30.15 70.44
CA ASN A 43 -12.49 30.22 69.26
C ASN A 43 -12.47 28.93 68.43
N ILE A 44 -12.54 27.76 69.08
CA ILE A 44 -12.47 26.44 68.42
C ILE A 44 -13.84 26.00 67.88
N SER A 45 -14.92 26.30 68.60
CA SER A 45 -16.28 25.87 68.25
C SER A 45 -17.04 26.89 67.41
N GLY A 46 -16.66 28.17 67.49
CA GLY A 46 -17.32 29.29 66.84
C GLY A 46 -18.62 29.73 67.49
N LEU A 47 -19.00 29.11 68.61
CA LEU A 47 -20.14 29.48 69.45
C LEU A 47 -19.67 30.28 70.65
N SER A 48 -20.42 31.32 71.03
CA SER A 48 -20.11 32.04 72.25
C SER A 48 -20.18 31.11 73.47
N VAL A 49 -19.42 31.43 74.52
CA VAL A 49 -19.48 30.66 75.77
C VAL A 49 -20.91 30.56 76.30
N GLU A 50 -21.68 31.66 76.24
CA GLU A 50 -23.08 31.70 76.70
C GLU A 50 -23.98 30.76 75.90
N GLU A 51 -23.82 30.71 74.57
CA GLU A 51 -24.57 29.82 73.69
C GLU A 51 -24.16 28.35 73.83
N SER A 52 -22.93 28.08 74.27
CA SER A 52 -22.39 26.73 74.41
C SER A 52 -22.75 26.06 75.74
N LEU A 53 -23.09 26.83 76.78
CA LEU A 53 -23.44 26.32 78.10
C LEU A 53 -24.67 25.39 78.07
N GLY A 54 -24.78 24.51 79.07
CA GLY A 54 -25.80 23.47 79.08
C GLY A 54 -25.61 22.52 77.90
N LYS A 55 -26.65 22.30 77.09
CA LYS A 55 -26.58 21.48 75.87
C LYS A 55 -26.36 22.28 74.59
N GLY A 56 -26.13 23.59 74.69
CA GLY A 56 -26.06 24.46 73.51
C GLY A 56 -24.94 24.10 72.53
N TRP A 57 -23.82 23.56 73.04
CA TRP A 57 -22.73 23.03 72.20
C TRP A 57 -23.15 21.90 71.26
N MET A 58 -24.19 21.13 71.58
CA MET A 58 -24.66 20.03 70.72
C MET A 58 -25.28 20.53 69.42
N SER A 59 -25.67 21.80 69.33
CA SER A 59 -26.33 22.39 68.15
C SER A 59 -25.45 22.41 66.89
N ILE A 60 -24.13 22.37 67.06
CA ILE A 60 -23.15 22.37 65.97
C ILE A 60 -22.54 20.99 65.72
N VAL A 61 -22.88 19.97 66.52
CA VAL A 61 -22.33 18.61 66.36
C VAL A 61 -23.11 17.84 65.30
N TYR A 62 -22.42 17.06 64.47
CA TYR A 62 -23.09 16.18 63.51
C TYR A 62 -23.99 15.16 64.22
N GLU A 63 -25.19 14.92 63.69
CA GLU A 63 -26.20 14.05 64.34
C GLU A 63 -25.68 12.64 64.66
N ASP A 64 -24.94 12.02 63.73
CA ASP A 64 -24.32 10.70 63.93
C ASP A 64 -23.34 10.70 65.12
N ASP A 65 -22.60 11.80 65.28
CA ASP A 65 -21.57 11.94 66.31
C ASP A 65 -22.22 12.22 67.69
N ILE A 66 -23.38 12.87 67.75
CA ILE A 66 -24.15 13.02 69.00
C ILE A 66 -24.54 11.64 69.56
N VAL A 67 -24.99 10.72 68.68
CA VAL A 67 -25.34 9.36 69.09
C VAL A 67 -24.10 8.60 69.59
N LEU A 68 -22.99 8.71 68.86
CA LEU A 68 -21.71 8.09 69.24
C LEU A 68 -21.20 8.59 70.59
N ILE A 69 -21.21 9.90 70.83
CA ILE A 69 -20.76 10.50 72.09
C ILE A 69 -21.62 10.01 73.26
N ASN A 70 -22.94 10.00 73.11
CA ASN A 70 -23.84 9.56 74.17
C ASN A 70 -23.65 8.08 74.53
N ASN A 71 -23.41 7.23 73.54
CA ASN A 71 -23.14 5.81 73.77
C ASN A 71 -21.77 5.63 74.44
N LEU A 72 -20.73 6.31 73.93
CA LEU A 72 -19.40 6.28 74.52
C LEU A 72 -19.41 6.71 75.99
N LEU A 73 -20.08 7.82 76.33
CA LEU A 73 -20.14 8.29 77.71
C LEU A 73 -20.81 7.26 78.63
N LYS A 74 -21.89 6.60 78.18
CA LYS A 74 -22.54 5.52 78.94
C LYS A 74 -21.60 4.32 79.13
N ASP A 75 -20.91 3.91 78.08
CA ASP A 75 -20.01 2.74 78.11
C ASP A 75 -18.81 3.00 79.02
N VAL A 76 -18.16 4.16 78.88
CA VAL A 76 -17.00 4.55 79.70
C VAL A 76 -17.38 4.66 81.19
N MET A 77 -18.57 5.20 81.51
CA MET A 77 -19.08 5.23 82.88
C MET A 77 -19.38 3.82 83.42
N ALA A 78 -19.95 2.94 82.60
CA ALA A 78 -20.24 1.55 83.00
C ALA A 78 -18.96 0.72 83.22
N GLU A 79 -17.92 0.97 82.42
CA GLU A 79 -16.60 0.36 82.54
C GLU A 79 -15.77 0.92 83.71
N GLY A 80 -16.19 2.03 84.32
CA GLY A 80 -15.48 2.67 85.42
C GLY A 80 -14.15 3.32 85.01
N LYS A 81 -13.98 3.68 83.73
CA LYS A 81 -12.77 4.35 83.24
C LYS A 81 -12.70 5.78 83.79
N GLU A 82 -11.58 6.15 84.41
CA GLU A 82 -11.39 7.51 84.91
C GLU A 82 -11.14 8.54 83.80
N ILE A 83 -10.41 8.16 82.75
CA ILE A 83 -9.97 9.03 81.66
C ILE A 83 -10.47 8.45 80.34
N PHE A 84 -10.92 9.31 79.44
CA PHE A 84 -11.40 8.94 78.12
C PHE A 84 -11.14 10.05 77.11
N ASP A 85 -11.09 9.66 75.85
CA ASP A 85 -10.94 10.57 74.73
C ASP A 85 -11.81 10.13 73.57
N PHE A 86 -12.18 11.09 72.73
CA PHE A 86 -12.93 10.83 71.50
C PHE A 86 -12.76 11.96 70.51
N VAL A 87 -13.03 11.66 69.25
CA VAL A 87 -13.04 12.62 68.16
C VAL A 87 -14.47 12.72 67.62
N TYR A 88 -14.92 13.94 67.38
CA TYR A 88 -16.22 14.21 66.77
C TYR A 88 -16.15 15.39 65.82
N ARG A 89 -17.15 15.51 64.97
CA ARG A 89 -17.26 16.52 63.94
C ARG A 89 -18.25 17.60 64.35
N ILE A 90 -17.90 18.84 64.04
CA ILE A 90 -18.80 19.98 64.16
C ILE A 90 -18.97 20.71 62.82
N HIS A 91 -20.09 21.39 62.68
CA HIS A 91 -20.34 22.43 61.70
C HIS A 91 -19.99 23.80 62.32
N HIS A 92 -18.72 24.21 62.18
CA HIS A 92 -18.30 25.52 62.63
C HIS A 92 -19.03 26.62 61.84
N PRO A 93 -19.66 27.62 62.50
CA PRO A 93 -20.50 28.63 61.83
C PRO A 93 -19.82 29.40 60.69
N SER A 94 -18.53 29.73 60.83
CA SER A 94 -17.76 30.47 59.82
C SER A 94 -16.85 29.60 58.94
N GLU A 95 -16.47 28.42 59.44
CA GLU A 95 -15.30 27.67 58.95
C GLU A 95 -15.67 26.29 58.39
N GLY A 96 -16.94 25.89 58.52
CA GLY A 96 -17.46 24.64 57.99
C GLY A 96 -17.08 23.43 58.86
N LEU A 97 -16.86 22.28 58.22
CA LEU A 97 -16.54 21.05 58.94
C LEU A 97 -15.23 21.20 59.75
N ARG A 98 -15.29 20.90 61.05
CA ARG A 98 -14.11 20.73 61.92
C ARG A 98 -14.18 19.41 62.66
N GLN A 99 -13.02 18.82 62.91
CA GLN A 99 -12.83 17.61 63.71
C GLN A 99 -12.16 17.98 65.02
N LEU A 100 -12.87 17.72 66.10
CA LEU A 100 -12.44 18.08 67.43
C LEU A 100 -12.10 16.83 68.23
N LYS A 101 -10.95 16.85 68.89
CA LYS A 101 -10.53 15.83 69.84
C LYS A 101 -10.79 16.30 71.26
N VAL A 102 -11.51 15.49 72.02
CA VAL A 102 -11.71 15.67 73.46
C VAL A 102 -10.85 14.70 74.22
N ASN A 103 -10.17 15.20 75.25
CA ASN A 103 -9.55 14.39 76.29
C ASN A 103 -10.16 14.81 77.63
N ALA A 104 -10.84 13.90 78.32
CA ALA A 104 -11.60 14.19 79.52
C ALA A 104 -11.34 13.20 80.65
N LYS A 105 -11.58 13.64 81.88
CA LYS A 105 -11.46 12.87 83.12
C LYS A 105 -12.71 13.05 83.98
N PHE A 106 -13.25 11.95 84.49
CA PHE A 106 -14.32 11.97 85.50
C PHE A 106 -13.79 12.35 86.88
N ILE A 107 -14.60 13.14 87.59
CA ILE A 107 -14.37 13.55 88.97
C ILE A 107 -15.45 12.89 89.84
N PHE A 108 -15.00 12.23 90.91
CA PHE A 108 -15.84 11.49 91.84
C PHE A 108 -16.08 12.31 93.11
N ASP A 109 -17.25 12.15 93.71
CA ASP A 109 -17.56 12.73 95.02
C ASP A 109 -16.97 11.93 96.19
N ASP A 110 -17.17 12.40 97.41
CA ASP A 110 -16.68 11.75 98.65
C ASP A 110 -17.29 10.36 98.89
N TYR A 111 -18.34 9.98 98.15
CA TYR A 111 -18.98 8.66 98.20
C TYR A 111 -18.55 7.74 97.05
N GLY A 112 -17.62 8.19 96.19
CA GLY A 112 -17.11 7.42 95.06
C GLY A 112 -18.05 7.38 93.85
N VAL A 113 -19.04 8.27 93.78
CA VAL A 113 -19.97 8.40 92.64
C VAL A 113 -19.47 9.49 91.69
N ILE A 114 -19.60 9.26 90.38
CA ILE A 114 -19.21 10.26 89.36
C ILE A 114 -20.08 11.52 89.53
N SER A 115 -19.43 12.66 89.78
CA SER A 115 -20.07 13.95 90.00
C SER A 115 -20.16 14.77 88.69
N TYR A 116 -19.03 14.91 87.99
CA TYR A 116 -18.91 15.63 86.72
C TYR A 116 -17.64 15.17 85.99
N TYR A 117 -17.40 15.66 84.77
CA TYR A 117 -16.13 15.48 84.08
C TYR A 117 -15.55 16.80 83.60
N ILE A 118 -14.22 16.85 83.55
CA ILE A 118 -13.45 17.99 83.03
C ILE A 118 -12.62 17.51 81.85
N GLY A 119 -12.41 18.38 80.86
CA GLY A 119 -11.62 18.00 79.71
C GLY A 119 -11.10 19.17 78.91
N PHE A 120 -10.28 18.81 77.92
CA PHE A 120 -9.76 19.72 76.93
C PHE A 120 -10.22 19.31 75.54
N LEU A 121 -10.48 20.32 74.71
CA LEU A 121 -10.91 20.27 73.34
C LEU A 121 -9.78 20.83 72.46
N GLU A 122 -9.42 20.08 71.43
CA GLU A 122 -8.41 20.44 70.44
C GLU A 122 -9.00 20.33 69.04
N ASP A 123 -8.78 21.34 68.19
CA ASP A 123 -9.07 21.21 66.76
C ASP A 123 -7.93 20.45 66.07
N ILE A 124 -8.26 19.29 65.51
CA ILE A 124 -7.30 18.42 64.82
C ILE A 124 -7.53 18.39 63.31
N THR A 125 -8.37 19.26 62.77
CA THR A 125 -8.80 19.22 61.36
C THR A 125 -7.62 19.30 60.39
N ASP A 126 -6.77 20.32 60.53
CA ASP A 126 -5.60 20.53 59.66
C ASP A 126 -4.61 19.37 59.74
N ARG A 127 -4.44 18.81 60.94
CA ARG A 127 -3.57 17.67 61.18
C ARG A 127 -4.09 16.42 60.49
N THR A 128 -5.36 16.07 60.68
CA THR A 128 -5.96 14.89 60.06
C THR A 128 -5.95 15.00 58.53
N GLN A 129 -6.27 16.18 57.98
CA GLN A 129 -6.22 16.41 56.53
C GLN A 129 -4.81 16.27 55.96
N SER A 130 -3.80 16.82 56.66
CA SER A 130 -2.41 16.70 56.24
C SER A 130 -1.91 15.25 56.28
N GLU A 131 -2.27 14.48 57.32
CA GLU A 131 -1.92 13.07 57.44
C GLU A 131 -2.55 12.22 56.32
N LEU A 132 -3.82 12.47 55.97
CA LEU A 132 -4.50 11.79 54.86
C LEU A 132 -3.87 12.14 53.49
N ALA A 133 -3.62 13.43 53.24
CA ALA A 133 -2.99 13.88 52.00
C ALA A 133 -1.58 13.27 51.83
N PHE A 134 -0.81 13.19 52.92
CA PHE A 134 0.50 12.54 52.90
C PHE A 134 0.41 11.05 52.57
N GLN A 135 -0.55 10.32 53.14
CA GLN A 135 -0.76 8.91 52.83
C GLN A 135 -1.14 8.70 51.36
N GLU A 136 -2.01 9.55 50.81
CA GLU A 136 -2.41 9.49 49.40
C GLU A 136 -1.22 9.75 48.46
N ILE A 137 -0.43 10.80 48.73
CA ILE A 137 0.79 11.11 47.96
C ILE A 137 1.77 9.93 48.02
N LYS A 138 1.97 9.34 49.20
CA LYS A 138 2.86 8.19 49.37
C LYS A 138 2.39 6.99 48.56
N GLN A 139 1.10 6.65 48.61
CA GLN A 139 0.54 5.54 47.82
C GLN A 139 0.65 5.80 46.31
N ASN A 140 0.38 7.03 45.87
CA ASN A 140 0.53 7.40 44.47
C ASN A 140 1.98 7.31 43.99
N LEU A 141 2.94 7.71 44.84
CA LEU A 141 4.36 7.59 44.54
C LEU A 141 4.80 6.13 44.43
N GLU A 142 4.40 5.27 45.39
CA GLU A 142 4.69 3.83 45.35
C GLU A 142 4.10 3.17 44.10
N ARG A 143 2.86 3.51 43.74
CA ARG A 143 2.22 3.03 42.51
C ARG A 143 2.93 3.52 41.25
N SER A 144 3.34 4.79 41.21
CA SER A 144 4.07 5.36 40.08
C SER A 144 5.41 4.66 39.89
N ASN A 145 6.16 4.41 40.98
CA ASN A 145 7.42 3.69 40.91
C ASN A 145 7.23 2.25 40.41
N LEU A 146 6.22 1.53 40.90
CA LEU A 146 5.93 0.18 40.43
C LEU A 146 5.61 0.13 38.93
N ILE A 147 4.82 1.07 38.42
CA ILE A 147 4.50 1.14 36.98
C ILE A 147 5.76 1.45 36.17
N LEU A 148 6.64 2.32 36.65
CA LEU A 148 7.91 2.62 36.01
C LEU A 148 8.83 1.40 35.98
N ASP A 149 8.93 0.64 37.08
CA ASP A 149 9.74 -0.58 37.15
C ASP A 149 9.23 -1.65 36.17
N VAL A 150 7.92 -1.91 36.15
CA VAL A 150 7.30 -2.84 35.19
C VAL A 150 7.50 -2.37 33.75
N SER A 151 7.37 -1.06 33.50
CA SER A 151 7.62 -0.48 32.18
C SER A 151 9.08 -0.63 31.77
N GLN A 152 10.02 -0.53 32.70
CA GLN A 152 11.44 -0.77 32.44
C GLN A 152 11.69 -2.26 32.14
N GLU A 153 11.13 -3.19 32.92
CA GLU A 153 11.28 -4.64 32.68
C GLU A 153 10.70 -5.10 31.33
N LEU A 154 9.58 -4.52 30.90
CA LEU A 154 8.96 -4.84 29.62
C LEU A 154 9.61 -4.11 28.43
N SER A 155 10.42 -3.09 28.69
CA SER A 155 11.03 -2.26 27.64
C SER A 155 12.34 -2.85 27.14
N THR A 156 12.48 -2.99 25.83
CA THR A 156 13.78 -3.26 25.17
C THR A 156 14.67 -2.01 25.10
N THR A 157 14.26 -0.93 25.73
CA THR A 157 14.94 0.37 25.77
C THR A 157 15.45 0.65 27.17
N GLY A 158 16.77 0.86 27.29
CA GLY A 158 17.42 1.35 28.50
C GLY A 158 17.74 2.85 28.43
N GLY A 159 17.67 3.51 29.58
CA GLY A 159 18.02 4.92 29.73
C GLY A 159 19.45 5.07 30.24
N TRP A 160 20.18 6.06 29.74
CA TRP A 160 21.50 6.40 30.23
C TRP A 160 21.67 7.90 30.37
N GLU A 161 22.51 8.30 31.32
CA GLU A 161 22.89 9.67 31.57
C GLU A 161 24.38 9.73 31.86
N PHE A 162 25.05 10.75 31.32
CA PHE A 162 26.45 11.04 31.57
C PHE A 162 26.60 12.50 31.97
N ASN A 163 26.99 12.72 33.22
CA ASN A 163 27.27 14.05 33.74
C ASN A 163 28.70 14.45 33.38
N LEU A 164 28.84 15.43 32.51
CA LEU A 164 30.13 15.90 32.00
C LEU A 164 30.92 16.70 33.04
N LEU A 165 30.27 17.21 34.09
CA LEU A 165 30.92 17.98 35.16
C LEU A 165 31.51 17.07 36.23
N THR A 166 30.78 16.04 36.64
CA THR A 166 31.20 15.11 37.70
C THR A 166 31.88 13.86 37.16
N GLY A 167 31.69 13.54 35.88
CA GLY A 167 32.10 12.27 35.28
C GLY A 167 31.19 11.10 35.64
N GLU A 168 30.09 11.34 36.35
CA GLU A 168 29.15 10.31 36.79
C GLU A 168 28.32 9.77 35.61
N VAL A 169 28.21 8.44 35.53
CA VAL A 169 27.39 7.75 34.53
C VAL A 169 26.30 6.98 35.25
N PHE A 170 25.06 7.19 34.82
CA PHE A 170 23.91 6.46 35.28
C PHE A 170 23.33 5.63 34.14
N TRP A 171 23.12 4.34 34.36
CA TRP A 171 22.51 3.41 33.42
C TRP A 171 21.33 2.72 34.10
N THR A 172 20.21 2.56 33.39
CA THR A 172 19.16 1.64 33.83
C THR A 172 19.61 0.19 33.63
N LYS A 173 18.99 -0.75 34.35
CA LYS A 173 19.25 -2.20 34.24
C LYS A 173 19.26 -2.70 32.79
N GLN A 174 18.33 -2.22 31.96
CA GLN A 174 18.21 -2.60 30.56
C GLN A 174 19.46 -2.23 29.74
N VAL A 175 20.15 -1.13 30.06
CA VAL A 175 21.39 -0.75 29.36
C VAL A 175 22.47 -1.81 29.61
N TYR A 176 22.59 -2.30 30.84
CA TYR A 176 23.52 -3.39 31.18
C TYR A 176 23.17 -4.69 30.43
N GLU A 177 21.88 -5.05 30.38
CA GLU A 177 21.40 -6.23 29.65
C GLU A 177 21.63 -6.14 28.13
N ILE A 178 21.35 -4.99 27.51
CA ILE A 178 21.61 -4.75 26.07
C ILE A 178 23.10 -4.90 25.77
N ASN A 179 23.96 -4.34 26.63
CA ASN A 179 25.41 -4.41 26.50
C ASN A 179 26.02 -5.77 26.91
N GLY A 180 25.22 -6.67 27.51
CA GLY A 180 25.64 -7.98 28.00
C GLY A 180 26.69 -7.91 29.11
N VAL A 181 26.57 -6.93 30.00
CA VAL A 181 27.49 -6.70 31.14
C VAL A 181 26.73 -6.76 32.46
N ASP A 182 27.45 -7.08 33.52
CA ASP A 182 26.88 -7.17 34.87
C ASP A 182 27.02 -5.83 35.61
N GLU A 183 25.91 -5.37 36.19
CA GLU A 183 25.79 -4.06 36.86
C GLU A 183 26.73 -3.90 38.07
N GLN A 184 27.05 -5.00 38.76
CA GLN A 184 27.88 -4.95 39.97
C GLN A 184 29.38 -4.93 39.65
N THR A 185 29.76 -5.39 38.47
CA THR A 185 31.16 -5.58 38.08
C THR A 185 31.63 -4.61 37.00
N PHE A 186 30.72 -4.08 36.19
CA PHE A 186 31.06 -3.19 35.08
C PHE A 186 30.88 -1.72 35.47
N VAL A 187 31.98 -0.96 35.42
CA VAL A 187 31.95 0.50 35.55
C VAL A 187 31.87 1.11 34.16
N PRO A 188 30.76 1.78 33.80
CA PRO A 188 30.61 2.37 32.47
C PRO A 188 31.57 3.55 32.31
N THR A 189 32.49 3.41 31.35
CA THR A 189 33.38 4.49 30.88
C THR A 189 33.12 4.73 29.40
N PHE A 190 33.31 5.96 28.94
CA PHE A 190 33.06 6.31 27.54
C PHE A 190 33.86 5.42 26.57
N GLU A 191 35.14 5.17 26.88
CA GLU A 191 36.02 4.28 26.10
C GLU A 191 35.56 2.80 26.18
N GLY A 192 35.15 2.35 27.37
CA GLY A 192 34.60 1.02 27.59
C GLY A 192 33.30 0.74 26.83
N VAL A 193 32.51 1.78 26.54
CA VAL A 193 31.28 1.69 25.74
C VAL A 193 31.59 1.72 24.25
N LEU A 194 32.46 2.64 23.80
CA LEU A 194 32.83 2.76 22.39
C LEU A 194 33.49 1.49 21.85
N SER A 195 34.33 0.84 22.65
CA SER A 195 35.00 -0.42 22.29
C SER A 195 34.05 -1.60 22.02
N ARG A 196 32.75 -1.46 22.31
CA ARG A 196 31.73 -2.51 22.06
C ARG A 196 31.08 -2.41 20.70
N TYR A 197 31.18 -1.28 20.02
CA TYR A 197 30.63 -1.13 18.68
C TYR A 197 31.53 -1.83 17.66
N GLU A 198 30.93 -2.45 16.64
CA GLU A 198 31.68 -3.05 15.54
C GLU A 198 32.53 -1.99 14.79
N GLU A 199 33.58 -2.45 14.12
CA GLU A 199 34.52 -1.60 13.38
C GLU A 199 33.79 -0.70 12.38
N GLY A 200 34.08 0.61 12.40
CA GLY A 200 33.36 1.65 11.66
C GLY A 200 32.22 2.33 12.44
N TYR A 201 31.44 1.59 13.24
CA TYR A 201 30.35 2.17 14.05
C TYR A 201 30.86 2.93 15.28
N ALA A 202 31.97 2.49 15.88
CA ALA A 202 32.59 3.19 17.00
C ALA A 202 32.99 4.63 16.64
N GLN A 203 33.57 4.83 15.45
CA GLN A 203 33.99 6.15 14.95
C GLN A 203 32.79 7.07 14.70
N ILE A 204 31.70 6.53 14.12
CA ILE A 204 30.46 7.28 13.90
C ILE A 204 29.88 7.75 15.24
N MET A 205 29.82 6.85 16.23
CA MET A 205 29.32 7.17 17.56
C MET A 205 30.17 8.24 18.26
N GLU A 206 31.50 8.09 18.23
CA GLU A 206 32.43 9.06 18.81
C GLU A 206 32.26 10.45 18.20
N GLN A 207 32.16 10.52 16.87
CA GLN A 207 31.94 11.78 16.16
C GLN A 207 30.61 12.42 16.54
N GLN A 208 29.51 11.66 16.58
CA GLN A 208 28.19 12.18 16.92
C GLN A 208 28.08 12.64 18.38
N VAL A 209 28.72 11.93 19.32
CA VAL A 209 28.81 12.38 20.71
C VAL A 209 29.60 13.69 20.81
N LYS A 210 30.72 13.82 20.09
CA LYS A 210 31.50 15.05 20.05
C LYS A 210 30.68 16.22 19.49
N GLU A 211 29.96 16.01 18.40
CA GLU A 211 29.06 17.02 17.83
C GLU A 211 27.93 17.40 18.78
N ALA A 212 27.37 16.44 19.51
CA ALA A 212 26.35 16.73 20.51
C ALA A 212 26.86 17.62 21.64
N ILE A 213 28.11 17.42 22.09
CA ILE A 213 28.72 18.22 23.14
C ILE A 213 29.11 19.62 22.62
N GLU A 214 29.75 19.70 21.46
CA GLU A 214 30.28 20.96 20.92
C GLU A 214 29.20 21.85 20.29
N LYS A 215 28.26 21.24 19.54
CA LYS A 215 27.24 21.95 18.75
C LYS A 215 25.85 21.92 19.40
N GLN A 216 25.68 21.19 20.50
CA GLN A 216 24.40 21.05 21.21
C GLN A 216 23.30 20.39 20.34
N ILE A 217 23.69 19.47 19.44
CA ILE A 217 22.78 18.78 18.52
C ILE A 217 22.50 17.36 19.02
N PRO A 218 21.24 16.92 19.15
CA PRO A 218 20.93 15.54 19.49
C PRO A 218 21.28 14.58 18.34
N TYR A 219 21.62 13.33 18.66
CA TYR A 219 21.85 12.27 17.67
C TYR A 219 20.86 11.11 17.84
N ASP A 220 20.62 10.41 16.73
CA ASP A 220 19.80 9.20 16.64
C ASP A 220 20.43 8.26 15.61
N LEU A 221 20.97 7.13 16.08
CA LEU A 221 21.80 6.24 15.29
C LEU A 221 21.36 4.80 15.45
N GLU A 222 21.37 4.04 14.35
CA GLU A 222 21.27 2.58 14.39
C GLU A 222 22.67 1.99 14.18
N LEU A 223 23.19 1.29 15.18
CA LEU A 223 24.57 0.84 15.27
C LEU A 223 24.63 -0.67 15.55
N ARG A 224 25.76 -1.30 15.20
CA ARG A 224 26.04 -2.67 15.61
C ARG A 224 26.92 -2.73 16.83
N LEU A 225 26.42 -3.44 17.84
CA LEU A 225 27.09 -3.69 19.11
C LEU A 225 27.46 -5.18 19.20
N CYS A 226 28.64 -5.46 19.73
CA CYS A 226 29.11 -6.79 20.08
C CYS A 226 29.23 -6.90 21.61
N THR A 227 28.51 -7.85 22.21
CA THR A 227 28.63 -8.11 23.64
C THR A 227 29.95 -8.82 23.97
N PRO A 228 30.41 -8.84 25.24
CA PRO A 228 31.61 -9.57 25.64
C PRO A 228 31.55 -11.08 25.33
N ALA A 229 30.35 -11.64 25.26
CA ALA A 229 30.11 -13.02 24.88
C ALA A 229 30.19 -13.27 23.34
N GLY A 230 30.44 -12.23 22.55
CA GLY A 230 30.51 -12.30 21.09
C GLY A 230 29.15 -12.26 20.38
N VAL A 231 28.07 -11.94 21.09
CA VAL A 231 26.73 -11.82 20.51
C VAL A 231 26.60 -10.47 19.83
N ARG A 232 26.22 -10.48 18.55
CA ARG A 232 25.99 -9.26 17.76
C ARG A 232 24.55 -8.80 17.91
N LYS A 233 24.37 -7.51 18.15
CA LYS A 233 23.07 -6.87 18.32
C LYS A 233 23.00 -5.61 17.48
N TRP A 234 21.82 -5.34 16.92
CA TRP A 234 21.51 -4.01 16.42
C TRP A 234 20.91 -3.19 17.54
N VAL A 235 21.44 -1.99 17.73
CA VAL A 235 20.95 -1.06 18.75
C VAL A 235 20.64 0.29 18.13
N ARG A 236 19.53 0.90 18.55
CA ARG A 236 19.25 2.31 18.28
C ARG A 236 19.73 3.14 19.47
N ALA A 237 20.70 4.01 19.27
CA ALA A 237 21.24 4.88 20.29
C ALA A 237 20.81 6.33 20.01
N VAL A 238 20.10 6.91 20.96
CA VAL A 238 19.66 8.31 20.95
C VAL A 238 20.36 9.05 22.09
N GLY A 239 20.85 10.25 21.83
CA GLY A 239 21.47 11.11 22.85
C GLY A 239 21.12 12.57 22.66
N THR A 240 20.76 13.23 23.75
CA THR A 240 20.36 14.64 23.79
C THR A 240 21.22 15.40 24.80
N PRO A 241 21.87 16.50 24.39
CA PRO A 241 22.64 17.34 25.30
C PRO A 241 21.72 18.22 26.16
N ILE A 242 21.98 18.27 27.46
CA ILE A 242 21.34 19.16 28.43
C ILE A 242 22.31 20.31 28.73
N VAL A 243 21.84 21.54 28.52
CA VAL A 243 22.67 22.75 28.53
C VAL A 243 22.37 23.59 29.77
N ALA A 244 23.41 24.03 30.47
CA ALA A 244 23.35 25.07 31.50
C ALA A 244 24.48 26.09 31.26
N ASP A 245 24.19 27.39 31.41
CA ASP A 245 25.15 28.47 31.15
C ASP A 245 25.87 28.37 29.79
N ASN A 246 25.12 28.00 28.74
CA ASN A 246 25.60 27.81 27.37
C ASN A 246 26.71 26.75 27.21
N LYS A 247 26.80 25.79 28.15
CA LYS A 247 27.66 24.61 28.09
C LYS A 247 26.83 23.35 28.31
N VAL A 248 27.17 22.28 27.60
CA VAL A 248 26.54 20.98 27.85
C VAL A 248 27.06 20.44 29.18
N VAL A 249 26.16 20.20 30.12
CA VAL A 249 26.48 19.70 31.46
C VAL A 249 26.17 18.23 31.62
N VAL A 250 25.17 17.73 30.89
CA VAL A 250 24.73 16.34 30.94
C VAL A 250 24.40 15.89 29.53
N LEU A 251 24.80 14.68 29.17
CA LEU A 251 24.30 13.99 27.98
C LEU A 251 23.36 12.87 28.44
N ARG A 252 22.09 12.93 28.03
CA ARG A 252 21.08 11.94 28.40
C ARG A 252 20.54 11.28 27.14
N GLY A 253 20.30 9.98 27.20
CA GLY A 253 19.84 9.25 26.04
C GLY A 253 19.14 7.94 26.37
N ALA A 254 18.84 7.23 25.29
CA ALA A 254 18.26 5.90 25.34
C ALA A 254 19.01 4.98 24.38
N ILE A 255 19.03 3.70 24.70
CA ILE A 255 19.53 2.65 23.82
C ILE A 255 18.48 1.56 23.74
N THR A 256 18.09 1.18 22.53
CA THR A 256 17.06 0.17 22.27
C THR A 256 17.65 -1.00 21.49
N ASP A 257 17.43 -2.23 21.94
CA ASP A 257 17.74 -3.42 21.12
C ASP A 257 16.72 -3.52 19.97
N ILE A 258 17.20 -3.38 18.74
CA ILE A 258 16.41 -3.43 17.50
C ILE A 258 16.80 -4.65 16.64
N THR A 259 17.49 -5.64 17.21
CA THR A 259 17.99 -6.82 16.48
C THR A 259 16.86 -7.56 15.75
N GLN A 260 15.79 -7.91 16.46
CA GLN A 260 14.65 -8.62 15.88
C GLN A 260 13.98 -7.80 14.78
N LYS A 261 13.83 -6.48 14.99
CA LYS A 261 13.26 -5.57 13.97
C LYS A 261 14.11 -5.58 12.70
N LYS A 262 15.44 -5.52 12.84
CA LYS A 262 16.38 -5.54 11.70
C LYS A 262 16.44 -6.87 10.99
N GLU A 263 16.36 -7.99 11.72
CA GLU A 263 16.31 -9.33 11.11
C GLU A 263 15.07 -9.49 10.24
N ILE A 264 13.90 -9.10 10.74
CA ILE A 264 12.64 -9.13 9.99
C ILE A 264 12.71 -8.21 8.77
N GLU A 265 13.25 -6.99 8.93
CA GLU A 265 13.42 -6.04 7.82
C GLU A 265 14.31 -6.61 6.69
N LEU A 266 15.44 -7.24 7.06
CA LEU A 266 16.36 -7.85 6.10
C LEU A 266 15.79 -9.12 5.45
N GLU A 267 15.06 -9.94 6.20
CA GLU A 267 14.39 -11.13 5.66
C GLU A 267 13.30 -10.74 4.65
N LEU A 268 12.50 -9.72 4.98
CA LEU A 268 11.48 -9.19 4.09
C LEU A 268 12.10 -8.65 2.80
N LEU A 269 13.21 -7.90 2.90
CA LEU A 269 13.90 -7.36 1.74
C LEU A 269 14.41 -8.49 0.82
N ARG A 270 14.99 -9.55 1.39
CA ARG A 270 15.46 -10.72 0.62
C ARG A 270 14.30 -11.46 -0.05
N ALA A 271 13.21 -11.68 0.67
CA ALA A 271 12.03 -12.34 0.12
C ALA A 271 11.45 -11.54 -1.06
N LYS A 272 11.40 -10.19 -0.94
CA LYS A 272 10.98 -9.29 -2.01
C LYS A 272 11.88 -9.41 -3.23
N ASP A 273 13.20 -9.35 -3.05
CA ASP A 273 14.18 -9.41 -4.14
C ASP A 273 14.09 -10.75 -4.91
N ILE A 274 13.96 -11.86 -4.19
CA ILE A 274 13.74 -13.20 -4.79
C ILE A 274 12.44 -13.23 -5.60
N ALA A 275 11.36 -12.66 -5.06
CA ALA A 275 10.07 -12.61 -5.75
C ALA A 275 10.14 -11.78 -7.03
N GLU A 276 10.75 -10.60 -6.99
CA GLU A 276 10.92 -9.70 -8.16
C GLU A 276 11.80 -10.35 -9.24
N HIS A 277 12.93 -10.96 -8.85
CA HIS A 277 13.79 -11.67 -9.78
C HIS A 277 13.10 -12.88 -10.43
N SER A 278 12.33 -13.65 -9.64
CA SER A 278 11.58 -14.80 -10.15
C SER A 278 10.48 -14.37 -11.13
N ALA A 279 9.78 -13.28 -10.82
CA ALA A 279 8.75 -12.71 -11.70
C ALA A 279 9.36 -12.25 -13.01
N LYS A 280 10.47 -11.50 -12.97
CA LYS A 280 11.18 -11.01 -14.17
C LYS A 280 11.67 -12.17 -15.03
N ALA A 281 12.32 -13.17 -14.44
CA ALA A 281 12.79 -14.35 -15.17
C ALA A 281 11.66 -15.12 -15.85
N LYS A 282 10.49 -15.24 -15.20
CA LYS A 282 9.29 -15.86 -15.78
C LYS A 282 8.79 -15.08 -17.01
N THR A 283 8.75 -13.75 -16.94
CA THR A 283 8.35 -12.91 -18.07
C THR A 283 9.33 -13.00 -19.23
N ASP A 284 10.63 -12.89 -18.96
CA ASP A 284 11.67 -12.93 -19.99
C ASP A 284 11.70 -14.30 -20.70
N PHE A 285 11.56 -15.39 -19.94
CA PHE A 285 11.46 -16.75 -20.48
C PHE A 285 10.26 -16.90 -21.42
N LEU A 286 9.08 -16.42 -21.01
CA LEU A 286 7.88 -16.50 -21.85
C LEU A 286 8.01 -15.66 -23.12
N SER A 287 8.63 -14.49 -23.05
CA SER A 287 8.91 -13.64 -24.22
C SER A 287 9.81 -14.35 -25.24
N VAL A 288 10.92 -14.93 -24.78
CA VAL A 288 11.83 -15.71 -25.65
C VAL A 288 11.12 -16.92 -26.24
N MET A 289 10.43 -17.71 -25.41
CA MET A 289 9.70 -18.89 -25.88
C MET A 289 8.61 -18.54 -26.89
N SER A 290 7.91 -17.42 -26.72
CA SER A 290 6.94 -16.96 -27.70
C SER A 290 7.60 -16.67 -29.06
N HIS A 291 8.77 -16.03 -29.07
CA HIS A 291 9.51 -15.76 -30.31
C HIS A 291 9.96 -17.07 -30.99
N GLU A 292 10.49 -18.00 -30.19
CA GLU A 292 10.96 -19.32 -30.64
C GLU A 292 9.83 -20.21 -31.17
N ILE A 293 8.60 -20.06 -30.67
CA ILE A 293 7.43 -20.79 -31.19
C ILE A 293 6.80 -20.06 -32.40
N ARG A 294 6.79 -18.73 -32.40
CA ARG A 294 6.25 -17.92 -33.49
C ARG A 294 6.99 -18.16 -34.81
N THR A 295 8.31 -18.28 -34.76
CA THR A 295 9.17 -18.44 -35.94
C THR A 295 8.86 -19.69 -36.78
N PRO A 296 8.85 -20.93 -36.24
CA PRO A 296 8.49 -22.11 -37.02
C PRO A 296 7.03 -22.08 -37.48
N LEU A 297 6.14 -21.50 -36.68
CA LEU A 297 4.72 -21.41 -36.99
C LEU A 297 4.43 -20.48 -38.16
N ASN A 298 5.14 -19.36 -38.24
CA ASN A 298 5.11 -18.45 -39.39
C ASN A 298 5.58 -19.14 -40.66
N GLY A 299 6.61 -20.00 -40.56
CA GLY A 299 7.05 -20.83 -41.68
C GLY A 299 5.96 -21.78 -42.16
N ILE A 300 5.22 -22.40 -41.23
CA ILE A 300 4.08 -23.28 -41.52
C ILE A 300 2.95 -22.51 -42.23
N ILE A 301 2.59 -21.32 -41.75
CA ILE A 301 1.56 -20.46 -42.37
C ILE A 301 1.99 -20.04 -43.77
N GLY A 302 3.25 -19.63 -43.93
CA GLY A 302 3.82 -19.23 -45.21
C GLY A 302 3.75 -20.37 -46.24
N ILE A 303 4.17 -21.58 -45.85
CA ILE A 303 4.07 -22.76 -46.72
C ILE A 303 2.62 -23.08 -47.08
N ALA A 304 1.70 -22.96 -46.13
CA ALA A 304 0.29 -23.20 -46.40
C ALA A 304 -0.30 -22.14 -47.35
N ASN A 305 0.05 -20.85 -47.20
CA ASN A 305 -0.32 -19.81 -48.15
C ASN A 305 0.25 -20.07 -49.56
N LEU A 306 1.47 -20.60 -49.67
CA LEU A 306 2.03 -21.01 -50.97
C LEU A 306 1.27 -22.17 -51.60
N LEU A 307 0.87 -23.17 -50.81
CA LEU A 307 0.03 -24.27 -51.30
C LEU A 307 -1.33 -23.74 -51.80
N LYS A 308 -1.82 -22.63 -51.24
CA LYS A 308 -3.00 -21.92 -51.72
C LYS A 308 -2.81 -21.27 -53.11
N LEU A 309 -1.59 -21.10 -53.62
CA LEU A 309 -1.36 -20.51 -54.96
C LEU A 309 -1.50 -21.53 -56.11
N LYS A 310 -1.23 -22.82 -55.86
CA LYS A 310 -1.40 -23.92 -56.83
C LYS A 310 -1.82 -25.21 -56.12
N HIS A 311 -3.12 -25.49 -56.09
CA HIS A 311 -3.66 -26.71 -55.47
C HIS A 311 -4.82 -27.31 -56.26
N THR A 312 -5.01 -28.63 -56.13
CA THR A 312 -6.24 -29.33 -56.53
C THR A 312 -7.33 -29.14 -55.47
N MET A 313 -8.62 -29.32 -55.82
CA MET A 313 -9.75 -29.09 -54.90
C MET A 313 -9.63 -29.85 -53.56
N ASP A 314 -9.02 -31.04 -53.55
CA ASP A 314 -8.83 -31.85 -52.33
C ASP A 314 -7.72 -31.32 -51.40
N GLN A 315 -6.78 -30.50 -51.91
CA GLN A 315 -5.67 -29.94 -51.13
C GLN A 315 -6.04 -28.61 -50.45
N GLU A 316 -7.07 -27.91 -50.94
CA GLU A 316 -7.51 -26.63 -50.37
C GLU A 316 -7.97 -26.77 -48.92
N GLU A 317 -8.65 -27.87 -48.59
CA GLU A 317 -9.18 -28.13 -47.25
C GLU A 317 -8.05 -28.44 -46.23
N TYR A 318 -7.02 -29.18 -46.64
CA TYR A 318 -5.84 -29.42 -45.83
C TYR A 318 -5.06 -28.14 -45.57
N VAL A 319 -4.87 -27.32 -46.61
CA VAL A 319 -4.19 -26.02 -46.50
C VAL A 319 -4.95 -25.08 -45.58
N ARG A 320 -6.28 -24.97 -45.74
CA ARG A 320 -7.13 -24.18 -44.83
C ARG A 320 -7.03 -24.66 -43.39
N SER A 321 -7.05 -25.97 -43.16
CA SER A 321 -6.91 -26.54 -41.81
C SER A 321 -5.54 -26.23 -41.20
N LEU A 322 -4.48 -26.27 -42.01
CA LEU A 322 -3.11 -25.97 -41.59
C LEU A 322 -2.94 -24.48 -41.19
N ILE A 323 -3.44 -23.57 -42.02
CA ILE A 323 -3.46 -22.12 -41.73
C ILE A 323 -4.26 -21.87 -40.45
N PHE A 324 -5.46 -22.44 -40.36
CA PHE A 324 -6.33 -22.27 -39.19
C PHE A 324 -5.64 -22.74 -37.89
N SER A 325 -5.00 -23.92 -37.91
CA SER A 325 -4.28 -24.42 -36.73
C SER A 325 -3.09 -23.56 -36.35
N ALA A 326 -2.38 -22.99 -37.33
CA ALA A 326 -1.23 -22.15 -37.07
C ALA A 326 -1.62 -20.75 -36.56
N ASP A 327 -2.64 -20.12 -37.16
CA ASP A 327 -3.21 -18.86 -36.67
C ASP A 327 -3.76 -19.00 -35.24
N HIS A 328 -4.45 -20.11 -34.95
CA HIS A 328 -4.96 -20.39 -33.61
C HIS A 328 -3.83 -20.53 -32.58
N LEU A 329 -2.72 -21.16 -32.95
CA LEU A 329 -1.58 -21.33 -32.04
C LEU A 329 -0.82 -20.01 -31.83
N LEU A 330 -0.73 -19.15 -32.85
CA LEU A 330 -0.20 -17.78 -32.72
C LEU A 330 -1.06 -16.95 -31.76
N GLN A 331 -2.38 -17.01 -31.92
CA GLN A 331 -3.31 -16.29 -31.05
C GLN A 331 -3.14 -16.74 -29.59
N LEU A 332 -3.07 -18.05 -29.35
CA LEU A 332 -2.84 -18.63 -28.02
C LEU A 332 -1.56 -18.12 -27.35
N ILE A 333 -0.47 -18.04 -28.11
CA ILE A 333 0.81 -17.58 -27.60
C ILE A 333 0.77 -16.09 -27.29
N ASN A 334 0.17 -15.30 -28.19
CA ASN A 334 0.00 -13.86 -27.98
C ASN A 334 -0.90 -13.58 -26.77
N ASP A 335 -1.97 -14.36 -26.58
CA ASP A 335 -2.86 -14.28 -25.43
C ASP A 335 -2.12 -14.56 -24.10
N ILE A 336 -1.26 -15.60 -24.06
CA ILE A 336 -0.43 -15.91 -22.88
C ILE A 336 0.56 -14.77 -22.61
N LEU A 337 1.21 -14.24 -23.64
CA LEU A 337 2.14 -13.13 -23.50
C LEU A 337 1.44 -11.86 -22.99
N ASP A 338 0.33 -11.48 -23.60
CA ASP A 338 -0.44 -10.31 -23.20
C ASP A 338 -0.86 -10.45 -21.73
N LEU A 339 -1.35 -11.62 -21.30
CA LEU A 339 -1.67 -11.86 -19.89
C LEU A 339 -0.46 -11.65 -18.97
N THR A 340 0.72 -12.16 -19.34
CA THR A 340 1.92 -12.00 -18.50
C THR A 340 2.47 -10.58 -18.47
N LYS A 341 2.31 -9.80 -19.55
CA LYS A 341 2.67 -8.39 -19.59
C LYS A 341 1.72 -7.55 -18.74
N ILE A 342 0.43 -7.88 -18.76
CA ILE A 342 -0.59 -7.27 -17.92
C ILE A 342 -0.32 -7.55 -16.44
N GLU A 343 -0.04 -8.81 -16.07
CA GLU A 343 0.24 -9.19 -14.67
C GLU A 343 1.51 -8.54 -14.09
N SER A 344 2.39 -8.01 -14.95
CA SER A 344 3.64 -7.36 -14.54
C SER A 344 3.62 -5.84 -14.68
N ASP A 345 2.45 -5.22 -14.92
CA ASP A 345 2.28 -3.78 -15.17
C ASP A 345 3.17 -3.22 -16.31
N LYS A 346 3.58 -4.08 -17.25
CA LYS A 346 4.48 -3.72 -18.37
C LYS A 346 3.75 -3.43 -19.69
N LEU A 347 2.42 -3.55 -19.72
CA LEU A 347 1.64 -3.29 -20.93
C LEU A 347 1.18 -1.84 -20.98
N GLU A 348 1.77 -1.05 -21.88
CA GLU A 348 1.36 0.33 -22.17
C GLU A 348 0.43 0.37 -23.39
N LEU A 349 -0.59 1.23 -23.35
CA LEU A 349 -1.51 1.45 -24.48
C LEU A 349 -0.83 2.29 -25.56
N VAL A 350 -0.96 1.85 -26.82
CA VAL A 350 -0.44 2.60 -27.98
C VAL A 350 -1.58 3.42 -28.58
N LEU A 351 -1.71 4.66 -28.10
CA LEU A 351 -2.79 5.55 -28.50
C LEU A 351 -2.59 6.09 -29.92
N ALA A 352 -3.65 6.02 -30.74
CA ALA A 352 -3.71 6.55 -32.09
C ALA A 352 -5.11 7.13 -32.38
N GLU A 353 -5.23 7.93 -33.45
CA GLU A 353 -6.53 8.38 -33.96
C GLU A 353 -7.29 7.20 -34.57
N VAL A 354 -8.50 6.94 -34.07
CA VAL A 354 -9.34 5.81 -34.46
C VAL A 354 -10.73 6.29 -34.84
N ASN A 355 -11.20 5.81 -36.00
CA ASN A 355 -12.60 5.88 -36.36
C ASN A 355 -13.33 4.64 -35.85
N ILE A 356 -14.06 4.79 -34.74
CA ILE A 356 -14.76 3.68 -34.09
C ILE A 356 -15.84 3.08 -35.01
N PHE A 357 -16.50 3.89 -35.85
CA PHE A 357 -17.49 3.38 -36.80
C PHE A 357 -16.88 2.44 -37.83
N GLU A 358 -15.69 2.78 -38.35
CA GLU A 358 -14.96 1.91 -39.28
C GLU A 358 -14.44 0.66 -38.59
N LEU A 359 -13.90 0.78 -37.37
CA LEU A 359 -13.43 -0.36 -36.59
C LEU A 359 -14.54 -1.40 -36.38
N VAL A 360 -15.69 -0.97 -35.86
CA VAL A 360 -16.84 -1.86 -35.60
C VAL A 360 -17.38 -2.45 -36.91
N ARG A 361 -17.42 -1.66 -38.00
CA ARG A 361 -17.85 -2.13 -39.32
C ARG A 361 -16.92 -3.22 -39.86
N ASN A 362 -15.61 -3.03 -39.76
CA ASN A 362 -14.61 -4.00 -40.22
C ASN A 362 -14.72 -5.31 -39.44
N ILE A 363 -14.84 -5.22 -38.11
CA ILE A 363 -15.02 -6.39 -37.25
C ILE A 363 -16.33 -7.12 -37.58
N LYS A 364 -17.44 -6.38 -37.76
CA LYS A 364 -18.72 -6.99 -38.16
C LYS A 364 -18.61 -7.75 -39.49
N ASN A 365 -17.93 -7.15 -40.48
CA ASN A 365 -17.75 -7.77 -41.79
C ASN A 365 -16.87 -9.02 -41.71
N GLN A 366 -15.85 -9.03 -40.85
CA GLN A 366 -14.99 -10.20 -40.62
C GLN A 366 -15.80 -11.42 -40.14
N PHE A 367 -16.79 -11.23 -39.27
CA PHE A 367 -17.62 -12.31 -38.74
C PHE A 367 -18.86 -12.64 -39.56
N LYS A 368 -19.16 -11.87 -40.62
CA LYS A 368 -20.39 -12.01 -41.41
C LYS A 368 -20.52 -13.41 -42.02
N SER A 369 -19.49 -13.89 -42.72
CA SER A 369 -19.53 -15.21 -43.38
C SER A 369 -19.62 -16.36 -42.37
N LEU A 370 -18.97 -16.23 -41.21
CA LEU A 370 -19.04 -17.24 -40.14
C LEU A 370 -20.44 -17.31 -39.51
N ALA A 371 -21.06 -16.15 -39.27
CA ALA A 371 -22.40 -16.06 -38.73
C ALA A 371 -23.45 -16.56 -39.74
N GLU A 372 -23.32 -16.20 -41.03
CA GLU A 372 -24.18 -16.69 -42.12
C GLU A 372 -24.12 -18.22 -42.24
N ALA A 373 -22.92 -18.82 -42.13
CA ALA A 373 -22.76 -20.28 -42.14
C ALA A 373 -23.49 -20.98 -40.98
N LYS A 374 -23.66 -20.31 -39.84
CA LYS A 374 -24.45 -20.78 -38.69
C LYS A 374 -25.92 -20.34 -38.71
N GLY A 375 -26.35 -19.51 -39.68
CA GLY A 375 -27.69 -18.93 -39.69
C GLY A 375 -27.94 -17.87 -38.60
N ILE A 376 -26.89 -17.22 -38.10
CA ILE A 376 -26.95 -16.17 -37.08
C ILE A 376 -26.90 -14.80 -37.75
N VAL A 377 -27.75 -13.87 -37.30
CA VAL A 377 -27.75 -12.49 -37.80
C VAL A 377 -26.89 -11.59 -36.92
N VAL A 378 -25.87 -10.94 -37.49
CA VAL A 378 -25.06 -9.94 -36.76
C VAL A 378 -25.57 -8.53 -37.04
N LYS A 379 -26.04 -7.85 -36.00
CA LYS A 379 -26.56 -6.48 -36.03
C LYS A 379 -25.60 -5.54 -35.32
N SER A 380 -25.55 -4.29 -35.77
CA SER A 380 -24.74 -3.22 -35.18
C SER A 380 -25.59 -1.96 -35.07
N PHE A 381 -25.71 -1.41 -33.87
CA PHE A 381 -26.34 -0.13 -33.58
C PHE A 381 -25.27 0.79 -32.99
N ILE A 382 -24.96 1.88 -33.69
CA ILE A 382 -23.96 2.84 -33.24
C ILE A 382 -24.67 4.19 -33.21
N ASP A 383 -24.56 4.87 -32.09
CA ASP A 383 -25.10 6.21 -31.90
C ASP A 383 -24.35 7.23 -32.76
N ASP A 384 -25.10 8.02 -33.53
CA ASP A 384 -24.54 9.03 -34.45
C ASP A 384 -23.91 10.21 -33.71
N ASP A 385 -24.25 10.38 -32.42
CA ASP A 385 -23.70 11.43 -31.55
C ASP A 385 -22.25 11.13 -31.10
N ILE A 386 -21.74 9.92 -31.33
CA ILE A 386 -20.34 9.57 -31.02
C ILE A 386 -19.40 10.30 -31.99
N PRO A 387 -18.38 11.02 -31.50
CA PRO A 387 -17.39 11.67 -32.36
C PRO A 387 -16.69 10.68 -33.30
N GLN A 388 -16.54 11.06 -34.57
CA GLN A 388 -15.94 10.17 -35.59
C GLN A 388 -14.47 9.84 -35.36
N ARG A 389 -13.74 10.67 -34.61
CA ARG A 389 -12.30 10.56 -34.39
C ARG A 389 -12.00 10.59 -32.90
N LEU A 390 -11.54 9.47 -32.37
CA LEU A 390 -11.24 9.27 -30.96
C LEU A 390 -9.81 8.78 -30.80
N ILE A 391 -9.13 9.16 -29.73
CA ILE A 391 -7.79 8.67 -29.41
C ILE A 391 -7.93 7.39 -28.59
N ALA A 392 -7.48 6.27 -29.15
CA ALA A 392 -7.58 4.93 -28.56
C ALA A 392 -6.45 4.01 -29.07
N ASP A 393 -6.27 2.86 -28.43
CA ASP A 393 -5.46 1.78 -29.00
C ASP A 393 -6.37 0.89 -29.90
N PRO A 394 -6.27 0.98 -31.24
CA PRO A 394 -7.16 0.24 -32.14
C PRO A 394 -6.95 -1.27 -32.07
N VAL A 395 -5.73 -1.72 -31.74
CA VAL A 395 -5.40 -3.15 -31.66
C VAL A 395 -6.05 -3.75 -30.44
N ARG A 396 -5.93 -3.09 -29.28
CA ARG A 396 -6.53 -3.57 -28.01
C ARG A 396 -8.04 -3.46 -28.01
N LEU A 397 -8.59 -2.37 -28.54
CA LEU A 397 -10.04 -2.22 -28.68
C LEU A 397 -10.60 -3.27 -29.64
N GLY A 398 -9.91 -3.54 -30.76
CA GLY A 398 -10.24 -4.61 -31.68
C GLY A 398 -10.19 -5.99 -31.01
N GLN A 399 -9.18 -6.26 -30.17
CA GLN A 399 -9.03 -7.51 -29.43
C GLN A 399 -10.20 -7.76 -28.46
N ILE A 400 -10.61 -6.73 -27.70
CA ILE A 400 -11.81 -6.78 -26.83
C ILE A 400 -13.04 -7.17 -27.65
N LEU A 401 -13.33 -6.44 -28.73
CA LEU A 401 -14.54 -6.65 -29.52
C LEU A 401 -14.52 -8.00 -30.26
N ASN A 402 -13.38 -8.39 -30.84
CA ASN A 402 -13.21 -9.68 -31.50
C ASN A 402 -13.48 -10.85 -30.54
N ASN A 403 -12.95 -10.78 -29.31
CA ASN A 403 -13.15 -11.81 -28.30
C ASN A 403 -14.63 -11.95 -27.91
N LEU A 404 -15.30 -10.82 -27.65
CA LEU A 404 -16.71 -10.82 -27.26
C LEU A 404 -17.63 -11.30 -28.41
N ILE A 405 -17.43 -10.81 -29.63
CA ILE A 405 -18.25 -11.19 -30.80
C ILE A 405 -18.00 -12.65 -31.20
N SER A 406 -16.75 -13.11 -31.18
CA SER A 406 -16.42 -14.51 -31.44
C SER A 406 -17.08 -15.43 -30.41
N ASN A 407 -17.05 -15.08 -29.13
CA ASN A 407 -17.76 -15.83 -28.08
C ASN A 407 -19.26 -15.84 -28.32
N ALA A 408 -19.87 -14.68 -28.59
CA ALA A 408 -21.29 -14.56 -28.89
C ALA A 408 -21.73 -15.48 -30.06
N ILE A 409 -20.97 -15.52 -31.17
CA ILE A 409 -21.24 -16.39 -32.32
C ILE A 409 -20.95 -17.88 -32.00
N LYS A 410 -19.96 -18.14 -31.15
CA LYS A 410 -19.59 -19.50 -30.75
C LYS A 410 -20.71 -20.15 -29.93
N PHE A 411 -21.29 -19.42 -28.98
CA PHE A 411 -22.29 -19.93 -28.03
C PHE A 411 -23.76 -19.66 -28.42
N THR A 412 -23.98 -19.07 -29.59
CA THR A 412 -25.31 -18.96 -30.22
C THR A 412 -25.46 -20.04 -31.29
N GLU A 413 -26.51 -20.85 -31.20
CA GLU A 413 -26.84 -21.84 -32.23
C GLU A 413 -27.76 -21.27 -33.31
N SER A 414 -28.74 -20.45 -32.90
CA SER A 414 -29.65 -19.74 -33.79
C SER A 414 -30.07 -18.41 -33.15
N GLY A 415 -30.38 -17.41 -33.98
CA GLY A 415 -30.80 -16.08 -33.51
C GLY A 415 -29.87 -14.96 -33.97
N ALA A 416 -29.50 -14.07 -33.05
CA ALA A 416 -28.77 -12.85 -33.41
C ALA A 416 -27.71 -12.45 -32.38
N VAL A 417 -26.65 -11.84 -32.89
CA VAL A 417 -25.63 -11.12 -32.10
C VAL A 417 -25.77 -9.63 -32.40
N THR A 418 -25.90 -8.81 -31.37
CA THR A 418 -26.12 -7.38 -31.47
C THR A 418 -24.96 -6.63 -30.81
N ILE A 419 -24.31 -5.76 -31.57
CA ILE A 419 -23.27 -4.86 -31.11
C ILE A 419 -23.90 -3.49 -30.94
N THR A 420 -23.81 -2.90 -29.75
CA THR A 420 -24.38 -1.59 -29.44
C THR A 420 -23.30 -0.65 -28.92
N LEU A 421 -23.19 0.53 -29.52
CA LEU A 421 -22.35 1.62 -29.06
C LEU A 421 -23.22 2.84 -28.79
N SER A 422 -23.16 3.39 -27.58
CA SER A 422 -23.96 4.55 -27.17
C SER A 422 -23.08 5.61 -26.51
N LEU A 423 -23.32 6.88 -26.79
CA LEU A 423 -22.64 7.97 -26.09
C LEU A 423 -23.27 8.16 -24.70
N VAL A 424 -22.48 8.04 -23.63
CA VAL A 424 -22.95 8.26 -22.26
C VAL A 424 -22.76 9.71 -21.86
N ALA A 425 -21.59 10.28 -22.17
CA ALA A 425 -21.25 11.65 -21.86
C ALA A 425 -20.24 12.21 -22.86
N LEU A 426 -20.39 13.49 -23.21
CA LEU A 426 -19.43 14.24 -24.02
C LEU A 426 -19.03 15.50 -23.28
N THR A 427 -17.72 15.69 -23.15
CA THR A 427 -17.11 16.89 -22.56
C THR A 427 -16.24 17.59 -23.61
N ALA A 428 -15.65 18.74 -23.26
CA ALA A 428 -14.83 19.51 -24.19
C ALA A 428 -13.65 18.73 -24.81
N ASN A 429 -13.07 17.77 -24.07
CA ASN A 429 -11.88 17.03 -24.51
C ASN A 429 -12.05 15.50 -24.47
N LYS A 430 -13.15 14.97 -23.90
CA LYS A 430 -13.36 13.53 -23.72
C LYS A 430 -14.76 13.08 -24.10
N ALA A 431 -14.86 11.88 -24.68
CA ALA A 431 -16.10 11.16 -24.92
C ALA A 431 -16.12 9.85 -24.11
N ASN A 432 -17.19 9.64 -23.33
CA ASN A 432 -17.46 8.37 -22.67
C ASN A 432 -18.44 7.56 -23.51
N VAL A 433 -18.02 6.38 -23.94
CA VAL A 433 -18.79 5.52 -24.84
C VAL A 433 -19.07 4.19 -24.15
N HIS A 434 -20.34 3.80 -24.17
CA HIS A 434 -20.82 2.51 -23.72
C HIS A 434 -20.76 1.49 -24.86
N PHE A 435 -20.13 0.35 -24.61
CA PHE A 435 -20.07 -0.78 -25.52
C PHE A 435 -20.89 -1.94 -24.94
N SER A 436 -21.72 -2.56 -25.77
CA SER A 436 -22.45 -3.79 -25.43
C SER A 436 -22.39 -4.79 -26.58
N VAL A 437 -22.12 -6.05 -26.25
CA VAL A 437 -22.23 -7.19 -27.16
C VAL A 437 -23.22 -8.16 -26.55
N LYS A 438 -24.37 -8.32 -27.22
CA LYS A 438 -25.49 -9.15 -26.77
C LYS A 438 -25.77 -10.28 -27.73
N ASP A 439 -25.90 -11.49 -27.22
CA ASP A 439 -26.30 -12.67 -27.97
C ASP A 439 -27.62 -13.27 -27.45
N THR A 440 -28.22 -14.14 -28.27
CA THR A 440 -29.43 -14.91 -27.92
C THR A 440 -29.10 -16.39 -27.72
N GLY A 441 -27.87 -16.70 -27.28
CA GLY A 441 -27.35 -18.05 -27.13
C GLY A 441 -27.76 -18.74 -25.84
N MET A 442 -26.97 -19.72 -25.43
CA MET A 442 -27.26 -20.58 -24.29
C MET A 442 -27.30 -19.87 -22.92
N GLY A 443 -26.79 -18.64 -22.82
CA GLY A 443 -26.68 -17.92 -21.55
C GLY A 443 -25.69 -18.55 -20.56
N ILE A 444 -25.42 -17.86 -19.46
CA ILE A 444 -24.48 -18.26 -18.42
C ILE A 444 -25.24 -18.38 -17.08
N PRO A 445 -25.15 -19.53 -16.38
CA PRO A 445 -25.68 -19.69 -15.02
C PRO A 445 -25.09 -18.68 -14.04
N GLU A 446 -25.90 -18.19 -13.09
CA GLU A 446 -25.51 -17.15 -12.12
C GLU A 446 -24.29 -17.55 -11.28
N GLU A 447 -24.18 -18.82 -10.92
CA GLU A 447 -23.03 -19.38 -10.16
C GLU A 447 -21.68 -19.21 -10.88
N LEU A 448 -21.69 -19.02 -12.20
CA LEU A 448 -20.49 -18.86 -13.01
C LEU A 448 -20.16 -17.40 -13.33
N HIS A 449 -21.04 -16.44 -13.03
CA HIS A 449 -20.89 -15.03 -13.47
C HIS A 449 -19.60 -14.37 -12.98
N GLU A 450 -19.18 -14.63 -11.75
CA GLU A 450 -17.92 -14.10 -11.22
C GLU A 450 -16.71 -14.85 -11.78
N THR A 451 -16.89 -16.14 -12.06
CA THR A 451 -15.78 -17.04 -12.31
C THR A 451 -15.40 -17.16 -13.78
N ILE A 452 -16.28 -16.78 -14.71
CA ILE A 452 -15.99 -16.82 -16.15
C ILE A 452 -14.84 -15.89 -16.59
N PHE A 453 -14.47 -14.92 -15.76
CA PHE A 453 -13.36 -14.02 -16.02
C PHE A 453 -12.03 -14.52 -15.42
N GLU A 454 -12.04 -15.63 -14.66
CA GLU A 454 -10.82 -16.29 -14.20
C GLU A 454 -10.09 -16.97 -15.36
N SER A 455 -8.76 -16.84 -15.40
CA SER A 455 -7.91 -17.50 -16.38
C SER A 455 -8.11 -19.02 -16.36
N PHE A 456 -8.26 -19.62 -17.54
CA PHE A 456 -8.42 -21.07 -17.78
C PHE A 456 -9.74 -21.71 -17.33
N LYS A 457 -10.73 -20.93 -16.88
CA LYS A 457 -12.04 -21.47 -16.48
C LYS A 457 -12.97 -21.65 -17.69
N GLN A 458 -13.69 -22.78 -17.75
CA GLN A 458 -14.62 -23.12 -18.83
C GLN A 458 -15.96 -23.64 -18.28
N VAL A 459 -17.07 -23.26 -18.92
CA VAL A 459 -18.44 -23.48 -18.44
C VAL A 459 -18.92 -24.93 -18.60
N GLN A 460 -18.37 -25.74 -19.52
CA GLN A 460 -18.75 -27.16 -19.69
C GLN A 460 -17.59 -28.06 -20.14
N GLN A 461 -17.40 -29.20 -19.45
CA GLN A 461 -16.69 -30.39 -19.94
C GLN A 461 -17.72 -31.49 -20.26
N ASP A 462 -18.49 -31.36 -21.34
CA ASP A 462 -19.33 -32.46 -21.83
C ASP A 462 -18.66 -33.20 -23.00
N VAL A 463 -18.62 -34.53 -22.88
CA VAL A 463 -17.78 -35.49 -23.63
C VAL A 463 -18.20 -35.67 -25.10
N HIS A 464 -19.24 -34.98 -25.59
CA HIS A 464 -19.69 -35.09 -26.97
C HIS A 464 -19.98 -33.71 -27.62
N ARG A 465 -18.98 -33.20 -28.37
CA ARG A 465 -18.98 -32.15 -29.44
C ARG A 465 -18.54 -30.70 -29.12
N LYS A 466 -17.35 -30.39 -29.69
CA LYS A 466 -17.01 -29.35 -30.71
C LYS A 466 -16.66 -27.90 -30.36
N HIS A 467 -16.54 -27.47 -29.11
CA HIS A 467 -16.23 -26.05 -28.84
C HIS A 467 -15.14 -25.81 -27.77
N THR A 468 -13.94 -26.37 -27.95
CA THR A 468 -12.77 -26.05 -27.14
C THR A 468 -12.35 -24.58 -27.33
N GLY A 469 -12.40 -23.79 -26.25
CA GLY A 469 -11.78 -22.46 -26.17
C GLY A 469 -10.53 -22.54 -25.29
N THR A 470 -9.76 -21.46 -25.23
CA THR A 470 -8.52 -21.39 -24.44
C THR A 470 -8.77 -21.08 -22.97
N GLY A 471 -9.96 -20.52 -22.65
CA GLY A 471 -10.30 -20.02 -21.31
C GLY A 471 -9.56 -18.74 -20.92
N LEU A 472 -8.82 -18.12 -21.85
CA LEU A 472 -8.04 -16.90 -21.60
C LEU A 472 -8.72 -15.63 -22.12
N GLY A 473 -9.55 -15.74 -23.16
CA GLY A 473 -10.09 -14.57 -23.86
C GLY A 473 -10.90 -13.61 -22.98
N LEU A 474 -11.73 -14.11 -22.06
CA LEU A 474 -12.50 -13.26 -21.14
C LEU A 474 -11.63 -12.61 -20.05
N ALA A 475 -10.66 -13.34 -19.50
CA ALA A 475 -9.68 -12.80 -18.55
C ALA A 475 -8.85 -11.65 -19.16
N ILE A 476 -8.37 -11.85 -20.40
CA ILE A 476 -7.66 -10.80 -21.14
C ILE A 476 -8.58 -9.63 -21.46
N THR A 477 -9.83 -9.90 -21.85
CA THR A 477 -10.81 -8.84 -22.14
C THR A 477 -11.08 -7.98 -20.91
N GLN A 478 -11.26 -8.60 -19.74
CA GLN A 478 -11.41 -7.86 -18.48
C GLN A 478 -10.20 -6.97 -18.22
N LYS A 479 -8.99 -7.52 -18.33
CA LYS A 479 -7.76 -6.78 -18.07
C LYS A 479 -7.52 -5.64 -19.06
N LEU A 480 -7.81 -5.84 -20.34
CA LEU A 480 -7.71 -4.78 -21.35
C LEU A 480 -8.72 -3.66 -21.10
N VAL A 481 -9.92 -3.98 -20.61
CA VAL A 481 -10.91 -2.96 -20.20
C VAL A 481 -10.44 -2.22 -18.94
N GLU A 482 -9.88 -2.93 -17.95
CA GLU A 482 -9.28 -2.33 -16.75
C GLU A 482 -8.13 -1.37 -17.10
N LEU A 483 -7.29 -1.72 -18.09
CA LEU A 483 -6.21 -0.86 -18.60
C LEU A 483 -6.71 0.42 -19.27
N HIS A 484 -7.95 0.46 -19.75
CA HIS A 484 -8.60 1.67 -20.27
C HIS A 484 -9.40 2.41 -19.19
N ASP A 485 -9.09 2.17 -17.91
CA ASP A 485 -9.81 2.69 -16.74
C ASP A 485 -11.32 2.37 -16.76
N GLY A 486 -11.70 1.27 -17.42
CA GLY A 486 -13.07 0.80 -17.55
C GLY A 486 -13.36 -0.42 -16.67
N ARG A 487 -14.62 -0.84 -16.65
CA ARG A 487 -15.04 -2.10 -16.04
C ARG A 487 -15.98 -2.86 -16.96
N ILE A 488 -15.70 -4.15 -17.16
CA ILE A 488 -16.60 -5.06 -17.87
C ILE A 488 -17.62 -5.68 -16.92
N LEU A 489 -18.86 -5.73 -17.38
CA LEU A 489 -20.02 -6.24 -16.64
C LEU A 489 -20.77 -7.25 -17.52
N LEU A 490 -21.50 -8.14 -16.85
CA LEU A 490 -22.26 -9.23 -17.45
C LEU A 490 -23.73 -9.12 -17.06
N LYS A 491 -24.62 -9.35 -18.02
CA LYS A 491 -26.03 -9.69 -17.80
C LYS A 491 -26.34 -10.95 -18.57
N SER A 492 -26.65 -12.04 -17.89
CA SER A 492 -27.00 -13.29 -18.57
C SER A 492 -28.02 -14.10 -17.80
N THR A 493 -28.88 -14.78 -18.53
CA THR A 493 -29.81 -15.77 -17.99
C THR A 493 -29.69 -17.03 -18.84
N ALA A 494 -29.50 -18.19 -18.19
CA ALA A 494 -29.40 -19.46 -18.88
C ALA A 494 -30.62 -19.69 -19.81
N GLY A 495 -30.34 -20.03 -21.07
CA GLY A 495 -31.31 -20.24 -22.14
C GLY A 495 -31.85 -18.98 -22.83
N GLN A 496 -31.47 -17.78 -22.38
CA GLN A 496 -31.99 -16.50 -22.92
C GLN A 496 -30.90 -15.63 -23.57
N GLY A 497 -29.64 -16.04 -23.48
CA GLY A 497 -28.49 -15.33 -24.03
C GLY A 497 -27.66 -14.56 -23.01
N THR A 498 -26.63 -13.88 -23.52
CA THR A 498 -25.64 -13.18 -22.73
C THR A 498 -25.40 -11.77 -23.26
N GLU A 499 -25.23 -10.80 -22.37
CA GLU A 499 -24.83 -9.44 -22.69
C GLU A 499 -23.58 -9.08 -21.87
N PHE A 500 -22.48 -8.82 -22.56
CA PHE A 500 -21.28 -8.23 -21.98
C PHE A 500 -21.25 -6.75 -22.34
N TYR A 501 -21.02 -5.89 -21.36
CA TYR A 501 -20.99 -4.44 -21.56
C TYR A 501 -19.94 -3.75 -20.69
N PHE A 502 -19.42 -2.63 -21.18
CA PHE A 502 -18.39 -1.84 -20.52
C PHE A 502 -18.41 -0.39 -21.02
N GLU A 503 -17.80 0.52 -20.27
CA GLU A 503 -17.70 1.94 -20.61
C GLU A 503 -16.23 2.36 -20.66
N LEU A 504 -15.84 3.05 -21.73
CA LEU A 504 -14.48 3.57 -21.91
C LEU A 504 -14.50 5.08 -22.13
N ASN A 505 -13.45 5.74 -21.64
CA ASN A 505 -13.22 7.17 -21.85
C ASN A 505 -12.18 7.35 -22.97
N PHE A 506 -12.52 8.15 -23.97
CA PHE A 506 -11.63 8.49 -25.08
C PHE A 506 -11.34 9.98 -25.12
N ASP A 507 -10.10 10.35 -25.44
CA ASP A 507 -9.78 11.74 -25.78
C ASP A 507 -10.25 12.06 -27.21
N LEU A 508 -10.68 13.30 -27.43
CA LEU A 508 -11.08 13.79 -28.75
C LEU A 508 -9.84 14.15 -29.58
N ALA A 509 -9.84 13.77 -30.86
CA ALA A 509 -8.80 14.22 -31.78
C ALA A 509 -8.95 15.73 -32.05
N THR A 510 -7.87 16.50 -31.91
CA THR A 510 -7.78 17.91 -32.31
C THR A 510 -7.07 18.04 -33.66
N ASP A 511 -7.38 19.10 -34.42
CA ASP A 511 -6.85 19.36 -35.78
C ASP A 511 -5.31 19.45 -35.87
N GLU A 512 -4.58 19.50 -34.75
CA GLU A 512 -3.11 19.54 -34.72
C GLU A 512 -2.44 18.16 -34.86
N ASN A 513 -3.19 17.05 -34.79
CA ASN A 513 -2.65 15.68 -34.72
C ASN A 513 -3.06 14.74 -35.86
N SER A 514 -3.40 15.25 -37.05
CA SER A 514 -3.75 14.39 -38.19
C SER A 514 -2.53 13.87 -38.98
N PRO A 515 -2.16 12.58 -38.91
CA PRO A 515 -1.53 11.90 -40.03
C PRO A 515 -2.61 11.41 -41.02
N GLY A 516 -2.25 11.45 -42.30
CA GLY A 516 -3.16 11.34 -43.44
C GLY A 516 -4.07 10.11 -43.49
N THR A 517 -5.24 10.33 -44.09
CA THR A 517 -6.33 9.39 -44.34
C THR A 517 -5.88 8.11 -45.03
N PHE A 518 -6.12 6.97 -44.37
CA PHE A 518 -5.99 5.63 -44.95
C PHE A 518 -7.23 5.36 -45.84
N ARG A 519 -7.01 5.00 -47.11
CA ARG A 519 -8.08 4.54 -48.02
C ARG A 519 -8.08 3.01 -48.05
N PRO A 520 -9.25 2.34 -47.97
CA PRO A 520 -9.31 0.90 -48.15
C PRO A 520 -8.98 0.53 -49.61
N GLY A 521 -8.01 -0.37 -49.78
CA GLY A 521 -7.63 -0.95 -51.08
C GLY A 521 -8.65 -1.97 -51.62
N PRO A 522 -8.70 -2.20 -52.94
CA PRO A 522 -9.66 -3.10 -53.58
C PRO A 522 -9.28 -4.60 -53.48
N GLU A 523 -10.25 -5.47 -53.77
CA GLU A 523 -10.24 -6.94 -53.63
C GLU A 523 -9.09 -7.70 -54.34
N ILE A 524 -8.78 -8.87 -53.76
CA ILE A 524 -7.54 -9.70 -53.82
C ILE A 524 -7.24 -10.40 -55.17
N THR A 525 -7.78 -9.95 -56.31
CA THR A 525 -7.56 -10.62 -57.62
C THR A 525 -6.72 -9.84 -58.65
N VAL A 526 -6.00 -8.78 -58.25
CA VAL A 526 -5.40 -7.80 -59.21
C VAL A 526 -3.86 -7.72 -59.20
N TYR A 527 -3.16 -8.54 -58.40
CA TYR A 527 -1.73 -8.35 -58.10
C TYR A 527 -0.72 -9.04 -59.02
N GLU A 528 -1.15 -9.97 -59.87
CA GLU A 528 -0.26 -10.77 -60.72
C GLU A 528 0.48 -9.90 -61.75
N GLY A 529 1.81 -10.03 -61.80
CA GLY A 529 2.65 -9.37 -62.81
C GLY A 529 2.79 -7.84 -62.71
N ARG A 530 2.27 -7.22 -61.64
CA ARG A 530 2.22 -5.77 -61.46
C ARG A 530 3.52 -5.13 -60.94
N LEU A 531 4.47 -5.92 -60.44
CA LEU A 531 5.79 -5.45 -59.99
C LEU A 531 6.90 -5.80 -61.00
N LYS A 532 6.53 -6.07 -62.26
CA LYS A 532 7.48 -6.47 -63.30
C LYS A 532 8.52 -5.38 -63.55
N GLY A 533 9.80 -5.74 -63.42
CA GLY A 533 10.93 -4.84 -63.63
C GLY A 533 11.52 -4.23 -62.35
N LEU A 534 10.85 -4.37 -61.20
CA LEU A 534 11.42 -3.97 -59.91
C LEU A 534 12.53 -4.95 -59.50
N ARG A 535 13.74 -4.45 -59.24
CA ARG A 535 14.86 -5.29 -58.76
C ARG A 535 14.90 -5.24 -57.24
N ILE A 536 14.67 -6.41 -56.63
CA ILE A 536 14.49 -6.54 -55.18
C ILE A 536 15.62 -7.38 -54.61
N LEU A 537 16.28 -6.86 -53.58
CA LEU A 537 17.15 -7.62 -52.69
C LEU A 537 16.35 -8.01 -51.44
N PHE A 538 16.28 -9.30 -51.11
CA PHE A 538 15.61 -9.80 -49.91
C PHE A 538 16.64 -10.47 -49.00
N VAL A 539 16.77 -10.01 -47.75
CA VAL A 539 17.79 -10.48 -46.80
C VAL A 539 17.14 -11.01 -45.54
N GLU A 540 17.31 -12.30 -45.28
CA GLU A 540 16.65 -13.04 -44.20
C GLU A 540 17.43 -14.33 -43.90
N ASP A 541 17.69 -14.61 -42.62
CA ASP A 541 18.48 -15.78 -42.20
C ASP A 541 17.71 -17.10 -42.25
N ASN A 542 16.38 -17.05 -42.11
CA ASN A 542 15.54 -18.23 -42.14
C ASN A 542 15.19 -18.66 -43.57
N PRO A 543 15.64 -19.84 -44.04
CA PRO A 543 15.43 -20.29 -45.41
C PRO A 543 13.96 -20.53 -45.77
N ILE A 544 13.09 -20.80 -44.79
CA ILE A 544 11.65 -20.92 -45.02
C ILE A 544 11.05 -19.55 -45.32
N ASN A 545 11.40 -18.51 -44.55
CA ASN A 545 10.92 -17.15 -44.78
C ASN A 545 11.38 -16.63 -46.14
N VAL A 546 12.64 -16.89 -46.52
CA VAL A 546 13.18 -16.61 -47.86
C VAL A 546 12.34 -17.28 -48.94
N MET A 547 12.07 -18.59 -48.80
CA MET A 547 11.27 -19.33 -49.79
C MET A 547 9.86 -18.75 -49.95
N VAL A 548 9.20 -18.41 -48.83
CA VAL A 548 7.84 -17.85 -48.83
C VAL A 548 7.81 -16.47 -49.48
N ALA A 549 8.69 -15.56 -49.07
CA ALA A 549 8.78 -14.22 -49.65
C ALA A 549 9.15 -14.27 -51.14
N LYS A 550 10.12 -15.10 -51.53
CA LYS A 550 10.55 -15.26 -52.92
C LYS A 550 9.38 -15.68 -53.81
N ASN A 551 8.68 -16.75 -53.47
CA ASN A 551 7.56 -17.24 -54.27
C ASN A 551 6.41 -16.22 -54.36
N GLN A 552 6.18 -15.44 -53.30
CA GLN A 552 5.18 -14.37 -53.32
C GLN A 552 5.59 -13.20 -54.23
N LEU A 553 6.86 -12.79 -54.19
CA LEU A 553 7.40 -11.73 -55.05
C LEU A 553 7.41 -12.15 -56.53
N GLU A 554 7.73 -13.42 -56.80
CA GLU A 554 7.63 -14.02 -58.14
C GLU A 554 6.19 -14.00 -58.66
N TYR A 555 5.20 -14.28 -57.80
CA TYR A 555 3.78 -14.14 -58.15
C TYR A 555 3.40 -12.68 -58.49
N PHE A 556 3.96 -11.69 -57.80
CA PHE A 556 3.79 -10.27 -58.15
C PHE A 556 4.53 -9.86 -59.45
N GLY A 557 5.34 -10.75 -60.03
CA GLY A 557 6.06 -10.54 -61.29
C GLY A 557 7.50 -10.05 -61.14
N SER A 558 8.06 -10.04 -59.93
CA SER A 558 9.44 -9.65 -59.64
C SER A 558 10.27 -10.89 -59.27
N VAL A 559 11.50 -10.99 -59.76
CA VAL A 559 12.43 -12.07 -59.35
C VAL A 559 13.42 -11.47 -58.36
N PRO A 560 13.27 -11.72 -57.04
CA PRO A 560 14.18 -11.16 -56.04
C PRO A 560 15.50 -11.95 -55.97
N ASP A 561 16.60 -11.25 -55.75
CA ASP A 561 17.83 -11.87 -55.28
C ASP A 561 17.76 -12.01 -53.75
N CYS A 562 18.11 -13.19 -53.24
CA CYS A 562 17.98 -13.53 -51.83
C CYS A 562 19.36 -13.74 -51.19
N ALA A 563 19.56 -13.19 -49.98
CA ALA A 563 20.74 -13.41 -49.15
C ALA A 563 20.35 -13.90 -47.76
N TYR A 564 21.18 -14.76 -47.16
CA TYR A 564 20.91 -15.38 -45.86
C TYR A 564 21.60 -14.69 -44.68
N ASN A 565 22.38 -13.64 -44.95
CA ASN A 565 23.07 -12.84 -43.95
C ASN A 565 23.54 -11.52 -44.60
N GLY A 566 23.98 -10.56 -43.79
CA GLY A 566 24.42 -9.27 -44.31
C GLY A 566 25.70 -9.31 -45.15
N LYS A 567 26.58 -10.32 -45.00
CA LYS A 567 27.77 -10.44 -45.86
C LYS A 567 27.41 -10.85 -47.29
N GLU A 568 26.53 -11.83 -47.44
CA GLU A 568 25.99 -12.23 -48.75
C GLU A 568 25.24 -11.07 -49.41
N ALA A 569 24.46 -10.32 -48.63
CA ALA A 569 23.78 -9.13 -49.13
C ALA A 569 24.77 -8.08 -49.69
N LEU A 570 25.88 -7.83 -48.98
CA LEU A 570 26.93 -6.91 -49.45
C LEU A 570 27.64 -7.43 -50.71
N ALA A 571 27.85 -8.73 -50.83
CA ALA A 571 28.41 -9.31 -52.07
C ALA A 571 27.46 -9.07 -53.26
N LEU A 572 26.15 -9.32 -53.07
CA LEU A 572 25.14 -9.06 -54.10
C LEU A 572 25.02 -7.57 -54.45
N LEU A 573 25.13 -6.67 -53.48
CA LEU A 573 25.10 -5.22 -53.68
C LEU A 573 26.31 -4.69 -54.47
N ASN A 574 27.45 -5.38 -54.43
CA ASN A 574 28.62 -5.04 -55.25
C ASN A 574 28.45 -5.45 -56.71
N ASP A 575 27.82 -6.60 -56.96
CA ASP A 575 27.71 -7.20 -58.29
C ASP A 575 26.46 -6.73 -59.05
N ASN A 576 25.41 -6.31 -58.34
CA ASN A 576 24.10 -5.98 -58.91
C ASN A 576 23.56 -4.62 -58.45
N GLN A 577 22.57 -4.10 -59.18
CA GLN A 577 21.83 -2.90 -58.79
C GLN A 577 20.40 -3.25 -58.41
N TYR A 578 19.95 -2.71 -57.28
CA TYR A 578 18.61 -2.93 -56.74
C TYR A 578 17.84 -1.63 -56.61
N ASP A 579 16.51 -1.73 -56.68
CA ASP A 579 15.61 -0.61 -56.47
C ASP A 579 15.08 -0.60 -55.02
N VAL A 580 14.90 -1.79 -54.44
CA VAL A 580 14.44 -2.03 -53.07
C VAL A 580 15.31 -3.08 -52.38
N ALA A 581 15.61 -2.87 -51.10
CA ALA A 581 16.13 -3.89 -50.19
C ALA A 581 15.13 -4.14 -49.06
N LEU A 582 14.65 -5.39 -48.93
CA LEU A 582 13.88 -5.86 -47.77
C LEU A 582 14.85 -6.54 -46.80
N LEU A 583 14.94 -6.02 -45.58
CA LEU A 583 15.93 -6.45 -44.60
C LEU A 583 15.28 -6.95 -43.32
N ASP A 584 15.61 -8.16 -42.89
CA ASP A 584 15.36 -8.58 -41.52
C ASP A 584 16.24 -7.81 -40.53
N LEU A 585 15.72 -7.49 -39.34
CA LEU A 585 16.48 -6.81 -38.30
C LEU A 585 17.43 -7.75 -37.56
N HIS A 586 17.01 -8.99 -37.36
CA HIS A 586 17.73 -9.96 -36.53
C HIS A 586 18.37 -11.01 -37.41
N MET A 587 19.63 -10.76 -37.79
CA MET A 587 20.42 -11.68 -38.59
C MET A 587 21.79 -11.91 -37.96
N PRO A 588 22.40 -13.10 -38.12
CA PRO A 588 23.74 -13.39 -37.64
C PRO A 588 24.80 -12.58 -38.41
N GLU A 589 25.94 -12.35 -37.73
CA GLU A 589 27.10 -11.58 -38.20
C GLU A 589 26.84 -10.06 -38.36
N ILE A 590 26.09 -9.67 -39.38
CA ILE A 590 25.74 -8.27 -39.65
C ILE A 590 24.22 -8.17 -39.51
N ASP A 591 23.79 -7.49 -38.45
CA ASP A 591 22.37 -7.28 -38.18
C ASP A 591 21.74 -6.30 -39.18
N GLY A 592 20.40 -6.28 -39.25
CA GLY A 592 19.67 -5.47 -40.22
C GLY A 592 19.86 -3.97 -40.02
N TYR A 593 20.14 -3.52 -38.79
CA TYR A 593 20.44 -2.12 -38.52
C TYR A 593 21.78 -1.72 -39.15
N ALA A 594 22.83 -2.48 -38.89
CA ALA A 594 24.16 -2.23 -39.45
C ALA A 594 24.13 -2.31 -40.98
N LEU A 595 23.41 -3.29 -41.54
CA LEU A 595 23.25 -3.42 -42.98
C LEU A 595 22.47 -2.24 -43.59
N ALA A 596 21.40 -1.79 -42.95
CA ALA A 596 20.63 -0.65 -43.43
C ALA A 596 21.45 0.64 -43.45
N ASP A 597 22.25 0.90 -42.42
CA ASP A 597 23.16 2.06 -42.37
C ASP A 597 24.21 2.00 -43.49
N LEU A 598 24.80 0.82 -43.72
CA LEU A 598 25.74 0.60 -44.83
C LEU A 598 25.09 0.86 -46.20
N ILE A 599 23.86 0.37 -46.41
CA ILE A 599 23.13 0.57 -47.66
C ILE A 599 22.83 2.06 -47.88
N GLN A 600 22.40 2.80 -46.85
CA GLN A 600 22.16 4.24 -46.98
C GLN A 600 23.41 5.04 -47.33
N GLN A 601 24.56 4.67 -46.75
CA GLN A 601 25.83 5.38 -46.98
C GLN A 601 26.45 5.07 -48.34
N GLN A 602 26.44 3.80 -48.77
CA GLN A 602 27.15 3.35 -49.97
C GLN A 602 26.25 3.23 -51.21
N TYR A 603 24.94 3.03 -51.01
CA TYR A 603 23.95 2.83 -52.06
C TYR A 603 22.70 3.68 -51.82
N PRO A 604 22.82 5.03 -51.78
CA PRO A 604 21.72 5.93 -51.41
C PRO A 604 20.53 5.87 -52.38
N GLY A 605 20.75 5.27 -53.55
CA GLY A 605 19.72 4.99 -54.54
C GLY A 605 18.84 3.79 -54.23
N ILE A 606 19.02 3.03 -53.13
CA ILE A 606 18.19 1.85 -52.79
C ILE A 606 17.16 2.22 -51.74
N HIS A 607 15.89 1.84 -51.95
CA HIS A 607 14.85 2.05 -50.94
C HIS A 607 14.86 0.92 -49.93
N ILE A 608 14.94 1.23 -48.64
CA ILE A 608 15.02 0.23 -47.59
C ILE A 608 13.64 -0.01 -47.00
N VAL A 609 13.22 -1.27 -46.96
CA VAL A 609 12.01 -1.73 -46.26
C VAL A 609 12.45 -2.70 -45.17
N ILE A 610 12.08 -2.42 -43.93
CA ILE A 610 12.39 -3.34 -42.82
C ILE A 610 11.34 -4.44 -42.76
N PHE A 611 11.78 -5.69 -42.63
CA PHE A 611 10.94 -6.86 -42.59
C PHE A 611 11.14 -7.58 -41.25
N THR A 612 10.36 -7.24 -40.22
CA THR A 612 10.64 -7.64 -38.83
C THR A 612 9.42 -8.27 -38.15
N ALA A 613 9.67 -9.13 -37.15
CA ALA A 613 8.66 -9.64 -36.22
C ALA A 613 8.46 -8.74 -34.98
N ASP A 614 9.34 -7.75 -34.80
CA ASP A 614 9.38 -6.85 -33.65
C ASP A 614 9.12 -5.40 -34.07
N ILE A 615 8.04 -4.81 -33.55
CA ILE A 615 7.65 -3.41 -33.78
C ILE A 615 7.54 -2.61 -32.49
N MET A 616 8.27 -3.02 -31.44
CA MET A 616 8.29 -2.25 -30.20
C MET A 616 8.63 -0.77 -30.49
N THR A 617 8.09 0.13 -29.65
CA THR A 617 8.24 1.58 -29.82
C THR A 617 9.71 1.99 -29.97
N GLU A 618 10.60 1.32 -29.25
CA GLU A 618 12.05 1.51 -29.34
C GLU A 618 12.63 1.19 -30.73
N VAL A 619 12.16 0.12 -31.37
CA VAL A 619 12.54 -0.27 -32.74
C VAL A 619 12.09 0.80 -33.73
N LYS A 620 10.84 1.26 -33.63
CA LYS A 620 10.31 2.35 -34.49
C LYS A 620 11.11 3.63 -34.32
N LEU A 621 11.42 4.03 -33.08
CA LEU A 621 12.21 5.23 -32.78
C LEU A 621 13.63 5.13 -33.34
N LYS A 622 14.26 3.95 -33.24
CA LYS A 622 15.60 3.70 -33.78
C LYS A 622 15.60 3.78 -35.31
N LEU A 623 14.62 3.16 -35.98
CA LEU A 623 14.46 3.23 -37.43
C LEU A 623 14.14 4.64 -37.94
N ALA A 624 13.31 5.39 -37.22
CA ALA A 624 13.00 6.78 -37.54
C ALA A 624 14.25 7.68 -37.48
N LYS A 625 15.14 7.47 -36.50
CA LYS A 625 16.45 8.17 -36.44
C LYS A 625 17.35 7.86 -37.64
N MET A 626 17.19 6.68 -38.23
CA MET A 626 17.87 6.26 -39.45
C MET A 626 17.11 6.68 -40.72
N HIS A 627 16.04 7.48 -40.62
CA HIS A 627 15.20 7.89 -41.75
C HIS A 627 14.58 6.71 -42.54
N ILE A 628 14.29 5.59 -41.86
CA ILE A 628 13.62 4.41 -42.43
C ILE A 628 12.18 4.36 -41.92
N PHE A 629 11.21 4.46 -42.83
CA PHE A 629 9.79 4.60 -42.48
C PHE A 629 8.92 3.44 -42.96
N ASP A 630 9.38 2.69 -43.97
CA ASP A 630 8.63 1.55 -44.50
C ASP A 630 8.99 0.27 -43.75
N ILE A 631 8.01 -0.25 -43.01
CA ILE A 631 8.13 -1.45 -42.19
C ILE A 631 7.03 -2.44 -42.61
N LEU A 632 7.46 -3.66 -42.93
CA LEU A 632 6.61 -4.82 -43.16
C LEU A 632 6.75 -5.78 -41.98
N ASN A 633 5.60 -6.26 -41.54
CA ASN A 633 5.49 -7.13 -40.37
C ASN A 633 5.59 -8.60 -40.74
N LYS A 634 6.19 -9.41 -39.86
CA LYS A 634 6.12 -10.88 -39.91
C LYS A 634 5.05 -11.38 -38.91
N PRO A 635 4.09 -12.24 -39.33
CA PRO A 635 3.85 -12.71 -40.68
C PRO A 635 3.29 -11.60 -41.58
N PHE A 636 3.69 -11.59 -42.85
CA PHE A 636 3.29 -10.55 -43.80
C PHE A 636 2.01 -10.96 -44.51
N SER A 637 1.10 -9.99 -44.70
CA SER A 637 0.00 -10.18 -45.63
C SER A 637 0.49 -9.91 -47.06
N PRO A 638 0.15 -10.77 -48.03
CA PRO A 638 0.47 -10.54 -49.45
C PRO A 638 0.02 -9.16 -49.93
N GLU A 639 -1.16 -8.70 -49.49
CA GLU A 639 -1.73 -7.41 -49.86
C GLU A 639 -0.84 -6.25 -49.38
N ARG A 640 -0.38 -6.30 -48.12
CA ARG A 640 0.43 -5.22 -47.55
C ARG A 640 1.82 -5.17 -48.17
N MET A 641 2.44 -6.33 -48.37
CA MET A 641 3.72 -6.42 -49.07
C MET A 641 3.58 -5.83 -50.49
N PHE A 642 2.51 -6.16 -51.20
CA PHE A 642 2.24 -5.59 -52.51
C PHE A 642 2.09 -4.06 -52.47
N GLU A 643 1.26 -3.53 -51.58
CA GLU A 643 1.03 -2.08 -51.46
C GLU A 643 2.32 -1.28 -51.25
N VAL A 644 3.17 -1.73 -50.32
CA VAL A 644 4.44 -1.06 -50.00
C VAL A 644 5.34 -1.07 -51.23
N LEU A 645 5.54 -2.24 -51.85
CA LEU A 645 6.42 -2.37 -53.01
C LEU A 645 5.88 -1.65 -54.25
N TYR A 646 4.56 -1.64 -54.44
CA TYR A 646 3.91 -0.93 -55.53
C TYR A 646 4.10 0.59 -55.41
N ASN A 647 3.97 1.14 -54.19
CA ASN A 647 4.24 2.56 -53.94
C ASN A 647 5.70 2.91 -54.22
N VAL A 648 6.65 2.06 -53.81
CA VAL A 648 8.07 2.27 -54.11
C VAL A 648 8.35 2.21 -55.61
N ALA A 649 7.79 1.22 -56.31
CA ALA A 649 7.94 1.07 -57.75
C ALA A 649 7.36 2.28 -58.53
N LYS A 650 6.22 2.82 -58.06
CA LYS A 650 5.59 4.02 -58.62
C LYS A 650 6.42 5.27 -58.39
N ASN A 651 6.91 5.50 -57.17
CA ASN A 651 7.72 6.67 -56.83
C ASN A 651 9.05 6.70 -57.60
N ARG A 652 9.55 5.54 -58.02
CA ARG A 652 10.79 5.39 -58.78
C ARG A 652 10.58 5.34 -60.30
N GLY A 653 9.35 5.38 -60.79
CA GLY A 653 9.04 5.34 -62.23
C GLY A 653 9.39 4.00 -62.90
N VAL A 654 9.45 2.91 -62.13
CA VAL A 654 9.77 1.55 -62.64
C VAL A 654 8.53 0.90 -63.30
N LEU A 655 7.34 1.37 -62.94
CA LEU A 655 6.07 0.93 -63.52
C LEU A 655 5.73 1.79 -64.75
N ILE A 656 5.48 1.14 -65.89
CA ILE A 656 4.93 1.76 -67.11
C ILE A 656 3.40 1.86 -66.98
#